data_AF-A0A7K3EAG0-F1
#
_entry.id   AF-A0A7K3EAG0-F1
#
_cell.length_a   1.000
_cell.length_b   1.000
_cell.length_c   1.000
_cell.angle_alpha   90.00
_cell.angle_beta   90.00
_cell.angle_gamma   90.00
#
_symmetry.space_group_name_H-M   'P 1'
#
loop_
_entity.id
_entity.type
_entity.pdbx_description
1 polymer ?
#
loop_
_entity_poly.entity_id
_entity_poly.type
_entity_poly.pdbx_seq_one_letter_code
_entity_poly.pdbx_strand_id
1 'polypeptide(L)'
;MRRHTKSACTAAIAMVSAVALTAGPTSPASAISERVTGVAGVTGMTGFAGVTGVEGVTAAGLAAGRRITLVTGDRVLVDAGGRVVGLERAKGREGVPLAVREAGGHTYVLPADAARLISAGRVDRRLFDITALNTSAARAAHKQGLKLIVGYTGTAAGARADVRAAGDTKVRRTLRTLNAEAVLTPGDDAAALWKAVTDADGTTATGIAHLWLDGVREVTLDKSVARIGAPKAWKAGFDGKGVTIAVLDTGVDATHPDLKGQVKAAKNFSTSPDTTDKYGHGTHVASIAAGTGAGSRGKYKGVAPRAKLLNGKVLDDEGYGDDSGIVAGMEWAAAQGADVVNLSLGGGDTPEIDPMEAAIDKLSAEKGVLFAVAAGNEGDWGAGTVGSPGSAAAALTVGAVDDKDRLASFSSRGPTLDGRIKPDVTAPGVAITAAAAPGSVIEREVGQNPKGYLTISGTSMATPHVAGAAALLKQQHPKWTYAELKAALVASAKGGAYTPFEQGSGRIRVDRAIKQKVVARPVSVDFGVHRWPHTDDKPVAKKLTYKNLGTKAVTLTLAVTGTNPKGEPAPAGFFKLGARKVTVPARGRATVDLIVNTRLGGNLDGAYSAYVTAKGGGQGVRTAAAVQREAESYDVTLKTVGRDGAPAVHHVLDLTGVSGLARDTWFTPYDQDGTVDLRVPEGDYILNAGIVVDPDDAAKGVDWLARPTLTVDRRISLTLDARTTKPVDITVPDPAARQVLAAPEFALTVGGDSYSSGWLLDTYAGFRTAHLGPRTAGGMLSQTWAGQWTGGGTAQYATAGGGKVEKLATGCTKHWRKGELATVRTGLGASGTGRKGAVLAWAQLPGSSGSPAVGVPQPVPGRRTLYLSAANGVSWVLDFEQYGAEDEEGFPLLDAYYTTGGSRTFKAGRTYAQTFNVGIFGPRIAGSHGIRRDGAYLYGLLPMFADGRGHAGASVYEKVTTTLYRDGEKFASGEDALDGSGRFPLPAGRAAYRLTTSLTRSAGLARASSRIDASWTFTSEKTARDTKMPVSTVRFGAPFLGLDSTAPAGGRATVRVTVQGAAAGDNLRSLSVYVSGDGRKWTEVAVRKGAFTHRTPAAGKSVSLRAEVTDKQGNTSTVTIHDAYFGR
;
A
#
# COMPACT_ATOMS: atom_id res chain seq x y z
N MET A 1 15.57 -56.58 -23.95
CA MET A 1 16.08 -57.93 -23.59
C MET A 1 15.79 -58.23 -22.13
N ARG A 2 16.00 -59.50 -21.73
CA ARG A 2 16.16 -60.04 -20.37
C ARG A 2 16.88 -59.07 -19.39
N ARG A 3 16.80 -59.12 -18.05
CA ARG A 3 16.00 -59.77 -16.97
C ARG A 3 16.95 -59.80 -15.73
N HIS A 4 16.45 -60.14 -14.52
CA HIS A 4 17.22 -60.56 -13.31
C HIS A 4 17.98 -59.45 -12.52
N THR A 5 18.09 -59.48 -11.17
CA THR A 5 17.47 -60.33 -10.11
C THR A 5 17.64 -59.72 -8.70
N LYS A 6 16.67 -59.98 -7.80
CA LYS A 6 16.72 -60.39 -6.34
C LYS A 6 17.77 -59.77 -5.38
N SER A 7 17.68 -59.77 -4.05
CA SER A 7 16.85 -60.45 -3.01
C SER A 7 16.54 -59.41 -1.89
N ALA A 8 15.44 -59.38 -1.13
CA ALA A 8 14.65 -60.40 -0.42
C ALA A 8 15.30 -60.97 0.86
N CYS A 9 14.74 -60.63 2.04
CA CYS A 9 14.49 -61.57 3.15
C CYS A 9 13.53 -61.00 4.21
N THR A 10 12.85 -61.89 4.95
CA THR A 10 11.61 -61.64 5.73
C THR A 10 11.77 -61.98 7.21
N ALA A 11 11.12 -61.26 8.14
CA ALA A 11 10.62 -61.78 9.44
C ALA A 11 9.80 -60.70 10.21
N ALA A 12 9.11 -61.05 11.31
CA ALA A 12 7.78 -61.65 11.37
C ALA A 12 7.34 -61.89 12.85
N ILE A 13 6.11 -61.48 13.21
CA ILE A 13 5.25 -62.02 14.30
C ILE A 13 5.76 -61.97 15.76
N ALA A 14 5.00 -61.30 16.65
CA ALA A 14 4.49 -61.86 17.93
C ALA A 14 3.61 -60.86 18.72
N MET A 15 2.65 -61.37 19.49
CA MET A 15 1.96 -60.72 20.63
C MET A 15 2.11 -61.60 21.87
N VAL A 16 1.91 -61.05 23.09
CA VAL A 16 1.10 -61.61 24.21
C VAL A 16 1.40 -60.88 25.55
N SER A 17 0.34 -60.41 26.22
CA SER A 17 -0.02 -60.31 27.69
C SER A 17 1.06 -60.14 28.81
N ALA A 18 0.78 -59.78 30.08
CA ALA A 18 -0.46 -59.54 30.84
C ALA A 18 -0.21 -58.76 32.18
N VAL A 19 -1.26 -58.17 32.80
CA VAL A 19 -1.56 -58.10 34.29
C VAL A 19 -0.54 -57.46 35.28
N ALA A 20 -0.89 -56.76 36.38
CA ALA A 20 -2.03 -55.91 36.80
C ALA A 20 -1.73 -55.18 38.16
N LEU A 21 -2.60 -54.22 38.55
CA LEU A 21 -2.92 -53.74 39.92
C LEU A 21 -1.88 -53.04 40.83
N THR A 22 -2.19 -51.78 41.22
CA THR A 22 -2.25 -51.24 42.62
C THR A 22 -2.89 -49.83 42.57
N ALA A 23 -3.26 -49.21 43.70
CA ALA A 23 -4.22 -48.08 43.71
C ALA A 23 -3.90 -46.86 44.63
N GLY A 24 -3.91 -45.66 44.04
CA GLY A 24 -4.20 -44.35 44.67
C GLY A 24 -3.11 -43.72 45.59
N PRO A 25 -3.29 -42.45 46.05
CA PRO A 25 -4.34 -41.48 45.72
C PRO A 25 -3.84 -40.02 45.39
N THR A 26 -4.81 -39.10 45.15
CA THR A 26 -4.72 -37.62 45.20
C THR A 26 -3.89 -36.78 44.17
N SER A 27 -4.61 -36.08 43.26
CA SER A 27 -4.57 -34.63 42.87
C SER A 27 -3.29 -33.77 43.02
N PRO A 28 -3.07 -32.69 42.18
CA PRO A 28 -3.94 -32.11 41.13
C PRO A 28 -3.19 -31.60 39.85
N ALA A 29 -3.86 -30.71 39.08
CA ALA A 29 -3.37 -29.87 37.97
C ALA A 29 -3.19 -30.53 36.59
N SER A 30 -4.08 -30.17 35.66
CA SER A 30 -4.03 -30.62 34.26
C SER A 30 -3.16 -29.69 33.41
N ALA A 31 -1.94 -30.14 33.09
CA ALA A 31 -1.18 -29.58 31.97
C ALA A 31 -1.68 -30.20 30.64
N ILE A 32 -1.88 -29.37 29.62
CA ILE A 32 -1.98 -29.83 28.23
C ILE A 32 -0.60 -29.60 27.61
N SER A 33 0.09 -30.70 27.27
CA SER A 33 1.43 -30.67 26.69
C SER A 33 1.41 -31.38 25.34
N GLU A 34 1.32 -30.63 24.25
CA GLU A 34 1.49 -31.17 22.91
C GLU A 34 2.98 -31.42 22.64
N ARG A 35 3.32 -32.66 22.31
CA ARG A 35 4.71 -33.06 21.99
C ARG A 35 5.00 -32.77 20.53
N VAL A 36 5.95 -31.88 20.27
CA VAL A 36 6.56 -31.75 18.93
C VAL A 36 7.76 -32.70 18.84
N THR A 37 7.63 -33.76 18.02
CA THR A 37 8.75 -34.62 17.64
C THR A 37 9.51 -34.00 16.48
N GLY A 38 10.72 -33.49 16.73
CA GLY A 38 11.57 -32.93 15.68
C GLY A 38 12.33 -33.98 14.87
N VAL A 39 12.58 -33.68 13.60
CA VAL A 39 13.58 -34.33 12.73
C VAL A 39 14.43 -33.23 12.13
N ALA A 40 15.75 -33.45 11.99
CA ALA A 40 16.72 -32.39 11.73
C ALA A 40 17.40 -32.49 10.37
N GLY A 41 17.47 -31.35 9.67
CA GLY A 41 18.55 -30.97 8.75
C GLY A 41 18.59 -31.56 7.34
N VAL A 42 18.52 -30.68 6.33
CA VAL A 42 19.51 -30.55 5.24
C VAL A 42 19.66 -29.04 4.93
N THR A 43 20.84 -28.59 4.49
CA THR A 43 21.15 -27.21 4.11
C THR A 43 20.91 -26.93 2.62
N GLY A 44 20.37 -25.75 2.28
CA GLY A 44 20.30 -25.25 0.90
C GLY A 44 19.56 -23.91 0.77
N MET A 45 20.12 -22.96 0.01
CA MET A 45 19.47 -21.68 -0.32
C MET A 45 19.02 -21.69 -1.78
N THR A 46 17.71 -21.63 -2.07
CA THR A 46 17.11 -21.09 -3.31
C THR A 46 15.59 -21.12 -3.25
N GLY A 47 14.93 -20.12 -3.84
CA GLY A 47 13.57 -20.25 -4.42
C GLY A 47 12.39 -19.84 -3.54
N PHE A 48 11.62 -18.85 -4.02
CA PHE A 48 10.20 -18.69 -3.70
C PHE A 48 9.36 -19.60 -4.63
N ALA A 49 8.48 -20.44 -4.09
CA ALA A 49 7.21 -20.85 -4.74
C ALA A 49 6.37 -21.83 -3.87
N GLY A 50 5.15 -21.40 -3.49
CA GLY A 50 3.97 -22.28 -3.40
C GLY A 50 3.71 -23.14 -2.14
N VAL A 51 2.48 -23.69 -2.13
CA VAL A 51 1.93 -24.78 -1.29
C VAL A 51 1.57 -24.45 0.18
N THR A 52 0.34 -23.96 0.34
CA THR A 52 -0.66 -24.28 1.39
C THR A 52 -0.19 -24.82 2.77
N GLY A 53 -0.41 -24.03 3.82
CA GLY A 53 -0.42 -24.49 5.21
C GLY A 53 -1.18 -23.52 6.12
N VAL A 54 -2.19 -23.99 6.87
CA VAL A 54 -3.05 -23.11 7.70
C VAL A 54 -2.44 -22.90 9.09
N GLU A 55 -1.42 -22.06 9.19
CA GLU A 55 -0.97 -21.47 10.47
C GLU A 55 -0.09 -20.22 10.22
N GLY A 56 -0.73 -19.05 10.08
CA GLY A 56 -0.04 -17.86 9.51
C GLY A 56 -0.55 -16.48 9.92
N VAL A 57 -1.25 -16.32 11.05
CA VAL A 57 -1.69 -15.00 11.52
C VAL A 57 -0.52 -14.24 12.16
N THR A 58 0.06 -13.31 11.40
CA THR A 58 1.22 -12.49 11.80
C THR A 58 0.81 -11.33 12.73
N ALA A 59 1.82 -10.58 13.19
CA ALA A 59 1.70 -9.56 14.23
C ALA A 59 0.74 -8.38 13.94
N ALA A 60 0.25 -8.22 12.70
CA ALA A 60 -0.72 -7.18 12.38
C ALA A 60 -2.14 -7.46 12.94
N GLY A 61 -2.44 -8.71 13.34
CA GLY A 61 -3.74 -9.21 13.83
C GLY A 61 -4.26 -8.67 15.15
N LEU A 62 -3.92 -7.43 15.52
CA LEU A 62 -4.30 -6.79 16.80
C LEU A 62 -4.70 -5.31 16.70
N ALA A 63 -4.44 -4.64 15.57
CA ALA A 63 -5.18 -3.44 15.28
C ALA A 63 -6.67 -3.83 15.16
N ALA A 64 -7.57 -3.05 15.78
CA ALA A 64 -8.98 -3.12 15.40
C ALA A 64 -9.12 -2.80 13.90
N GLY A 65 -10.18 -3.29 13.27
CA GLY A 65 -10.42 -3.11 11.82
C GLY A 65 -10.21 -1.66 11.41
N ARG A 66 -9.21 -1.41 10.56
CA ARG A 66 -8.80 -0.05 10.22
C ARG A 66 -9.85 0.55 9.30
N ARG A 67 -10.43 1.67 9.68
CA ARG A 67 -11.37 2.43 8.86
C ARG A 67 -10.56 3.33 7.91
N ILE A 68 -10.89 3.27 6.62
CA ILE A 68 -10.31 4.07 5.54
C ILE A 68 -11.47 4.80 4.87
N THR A 69 -11.55 6.12 5.05
CA THR A 69 -12.57 6.95 4.41
C THR A 69 -12.22 7.13 2.93
N LEU A 70 -13.14 6.76 2.05
CA LEU A 70 -13.06 7.04 0.62
C LEU A 70 -13.43 8.51 0.35
N VAL A 71 -13.09 9.01 -0.85
CA VAL A 71 -13.46 10.38 -1.26
C VAL A 71 -14.98 10.62 -1.30
N THR A 72 -15.79 9.57 -1.30
CA THR A 72 -17.26 9.62 -1.20
C THR A 72 -17.80 9.72 0.23
N GLY A 73 -16.93 9.66 1.26
CA GLY A 73 -17.28 9.52 2.67
C GLY A 73 -17.55 8.08 3.13
N ASP A 74 -17.74 7.12 2.20
CA ASP A 74 -17.89 5.71 2.56
C ASP A 74 -16.62 5.19 3.28
N ARG A 75 -16.78 4.57 4.46
CA ARG A 75 -15.67 4.14 5.33
C ARG A 75 -15.44 2.64 5.22
N VAL A 76 -14.35 2.24 4.57
CA VAL A 76 -13.98 0.83 4.36
C VAL A 76 -13.24 0.30 5.58
N LEU A 77 -13.70 -0.80 6.18
CA LEU A 77 -12.99 -1.51 7.25
C LEU A 77 -12.07 -2.56 6.62
N VAL A 78 -10.77 -2.49 6.90
CA VAL A 78 -9.77 -3.48 6.50
C VAL A 78 -9.18 -4.23 7.68
N ASP A 79 -8.79 -5.48 7.44
CA ASP A 79 -8.09 -6.30 8.44
C ASP A 79 -6.58 -6.01 8.51
N ALA A 80 -5.91 -6.81 9.32
CA ALA A 80 -4.47 -6.83 9.54
C ALA A 80 -3.61 -6.90 8.26
N GLY A 81 -4.08 -7.61 7.23
CA GLY A 81 -3.41 -7.75 5.94
C GLY A 81 -3.79 -6.66 4.93
N GLY A 82 -4.72 -5.76 5.29
CA GLY A 82 -5.26 -4.75 4.39
C GLY A 82 -6.44 -5.24 3.53
N ARG A 83 -6.85 -6.50 3.69
CA ARG A 83 -8.02 -7.07 3.01
C ARG A 83 -9.30 -6.39 3.51
N VAL A 84 -10.19 -6.04 2.58
CA VAL A 84 -11.50 -5.46 2.89
C VAL A 84 -12.35 -6.47 3.63
N VAL A 85 -12.87 -6.08 4.79
CA VAL A 85 -13.74 -6.90 5.63
C VAL A 85 -15.08 -6.25 5.95
N GLY A 86 -15.18 -4.93 6.00
CA GLY A 86 -16.44 -4.26 6.31
C GLY A 86 -16.58 -2.91 5.61
N LEU A 87 -17.76 -2.32 5.77
CA LEU A 87 -18.12 -1.04 5.19
C LEU A 87 -19.11 -0.32 6.11
N GLU A 88 -18.85 0.96 6.32
CA GLU A 88 -19.68 1.91 7.04
C GLU A 88 -20.14 2.97 6.02
N ARG A 89 -21.46 3.16 5.90
CA ARG A 89 -22.09 3.98 4.85
C ARG A 89 -22.12 5.45 5.22
N ALA A 90 -21.64 6.31 4.33
CA ALA A 90 -21.87 7.75 4.47
C ALA A 90 -23.37 8.06 4.46
N LYS A 91 -23.77 9.03 5.28
CA LYS A 91 -25.15 9.46 5.45
C LYS A 91 -25.72 10.05 4.14
N GLY A 92 -26.81 9.49 3.65
CA GLY A 92 -27.37 9.79 2.33
C GLY A 92 -26.75 8.99 1.19
N ARG A 93 -25.89 8.00 1.48
CA ARG A 93 -25.32 7.02 0.53
C ARG A 93 -25.64 5.57 0.90
N GLU A 94 -26.56 5.36 1.84
CA GLU A 94 -27.17 4.06 2.11
C GLU A 94 -27.72 3.46 0.80
N GLY A 95 -27.46 2.19 0.56
CA GLY A 95 -27.81 1.49 -0.67
C GLY A 95 -26.85 1.66 -1.87
N VAL A 96 -26.00 2.69 -1.95
CA VAL A 96 -25.12 2.90 -3.14
C VAL A 96 -24.23 1.67 -3.37
N PRO A 97 -24.30 0.96 -4.51
CA PRO A 97 -23.56 -0.29 -4.68
C PRO A 97 -22.05 -0.07 -4.78
N LEU A 98 -21.27 -0.83 -3.99
CA LEU A 98 -19.81 -0.86 -4.07
C LEU A 98 -19.34 -2.21 -4.63
N ALA A 99 -18.55 -2.16 -5.71
CA ALA A 99 -17.82 -3.31 -6.22
C ALA A 99 -16.48 -3.46 -5.47
N VAL A 100 -16.13 -4.69 -5.10
CA VAL A 100 -14.86 -5.02 -4.43
C VAL A 100 -14.10 -6.02 -5.30
N ARG A 101 -12.82 -5.72 -5.57
CA ARG A 101 -11.95 -6.51 -6.44
C ARG A 101 -10.53 -6.57 -5.91
N GLU A 102 -9.92 -7.75 -5.99
CA GLU A 102 -8.52 -8.01 -5.65
C GLU A 102 -7.78 -8.59 -6.86
N ALA A 103 -6.71 -7.93 -7.31
CA ALA A 103 -5.87 -8.36 -8.43
C ALA A 103 -4.49 -7.69 -8.39
N GLY A 104 -3.45 -8.38 -8.84
CA GLY A 104 -2.09 -7.82 -8.94
C GLY A 104 -1.49 -7.33 -7.61
N GLY A 105 -1.98 -7.83 -6.47
CA GLY A 105 -1.59 -7.36 -5.13
C GLY A 105 -2.29 -6.10 -4.64
N HIS A 106 -3.21 -5.52 -5.42
CA HIS A 106 -4.01 -4.36 -5.05
C HIS A 106 -5.47 -4.74 -4.78
N THR A 107 -6.06 -4.14 -3.75
CA THR A 107 -7.51 -4.22 -3.49
C THR A 107 -8.16 -2.88 -3.79
N TYR A 108 -9.20 -2.89 -4.62
CA TYR A 108 -9.98 -1.72 -4.99
C TYR A 108 -11.40 -1.84 -4.46
N VAL A 109 -11.96 -0.71 -4.00
CA VAL A 109 -13.37 -0.58 -3.59
C VAL A 109 -13.97 0.56 -4.39
N LEU A 110 -14.77 0.24 -5.39
CA LEU A 110 -15.27 1.18 -6.39
C LEU A 110 -16.78 1.40 -6.18
N PRO A 111 -17.20 2.57 -5.68
CA PRO A 111 -18.60 2.99 -5.72
C PRO A 111 -19.08 3.10 -7.16
N ALA A 112 -20.30 2.62 -7.44
CA ALA A 112 -20.80 2.57 -8.80
C ALA A 112 -21.02 3.97 -9.42
N ASP A 113 -21.25 5.00 -8.60
CA ASP A 113 -21.33 6.41 -9.02
C ASP A 113 -19.94 7.00 -9.39
N ALA A 114 -18.85 6.45 -8.85
CA ALA A 114 -17.49 6.88 -9.18
C ALA A 114 -16.94 6.27 -10.47
N ALA A 115 -17.43 5.10 -10.89
CA ALA A 115 -16.85 4.32 -12.01
C ALA A 115 -16.78 5.10 -13.34
N ARG A 116 -17.87 5.81 -13.70
CA ARG A 116 -17.97 6.66 -14.90
C ARG A 116 -16.89 7.77 -14.89
N LEU A 117 -16.70 8.40 -13.74
CA LEU A 117 -15.75 9.50 -13.56
C LEU A 117 -14.29 9.06 -13.65
N ILE A 118 -13.99 7.87 -13.13
CA ILE A 118 -12.65 7.26 -13.19
C ILE A 118 -12.29 6.95 -14.64
N SER A 119 -13.15 6.22 -15.37
CA SER A 119 -12.85 5.82 -16.75
C SER A 119 -12.84 7.01 -17.73
N ALA A 120 -13.48 8.12 -17.40
CA ALA A 120 -13.39 9.37 -18.15
C ALA A 120 -12.13 10.22 -17.83
N GLY A 121 -11.22 9.75 -16.96
CA GLY A 121 -10.03 10.48 -16.52
C GLY A 121 -10.35 11.74 -15.68
N ARG A 122 -11.56 11.82 -15.12
CA ARG A 122 -12.06 12.98 -14.37
C ARG A 122 -11.81 12.83 -12.87
N VAL A 123 -11.81 11.61 -12.36
CA VAL A 123 -11.50 11.27 -10.96
C VAL A 123 -10.35 10.26 -10.93
N ASP A 124 -9.34 10.55 -10.11
CA ASP A 124 -8.14 9.72 -9.95
C ASP A 124 -8.48 8.35 -9.28
N ARG A 125 -8.16 7.24 -9.96
CA ARG A 125 -8.44 5.88 -9.45
C ARG A 125 -7.75 5.58 -8.11
N ARG A 126 -6.66 6.27 -7.78
CA ARG A 126 -5.93 6.12 -6.51
C ARG A 126 -6.78 6.53 -5.29
N LEU A 127 -7.85 7.28 -5.50
CA LEU A 127 -8.86 7.63 -4.47
C LEU A 127 -9.69 6.41 -4.00
N PHE A 128 -9.56 5.27 -4.67
CA PHE A 128 -10.29 4.02 -4.43
C PHE A 128 -9.38 2.79 -4.30
N ASP A 129 -8.05 3.00 -4.29
CA ASP A 129 -7.05 1.97 -4.07
C ASP A 129 -6.78 1.82 -2.56
N ILE A 130 -7.36 0.77 -1.98
CA ILE A 130 -7.25 0.49 -0.54
C ILE A 130 -5.80 0.12 -0.16
N THR A 131 -5.04 -0.48 -1.07
CA THR A 131 -3.64 -0.84 -0.84
C THR A 131 -2.77 0.42 -0.74
N ALA A 132 -2.96 1.40 -1.64
CA ALA A 132 -2.28 2.69 -1.60
C ALA A 132 -2.66 3.52 -0.37
N LEU A 133 -3.97 3.65 -0.08
CA LEU A 133 -4.49 4.47 1.02
C LEU A 133 -4.16 3.90 2.42
N ASN A 134 -3.98 2.58 2.56
CA ASN A 134 -3.60 1.93 3.83
C ASN A 134 -2.07 1.98 4.11
N THR A 135 -1.25 2.49 3.20
CA THR A 135 0.19 2.64 3.46
C THR A 135 0.44 3.51 4.71
N SER A 136 1.51 3.24 5.46
CA SER A 136 1.82 4.01 6.67
C SER A 136 2.09 5.48 6.38
N ALA A 137 2.68 5.79 5.21
CA ALA A 137 2.90 7.15 4.75
C ALA A 137 1.58 7.88 4.40
N ALA A 138 0.68 7.25 3.63
CA ALA A 138 -0.64 7.83 3.34
C ALA A 138 -1.46 8.05 4.63
N ARG A 139 -1.51 7.07 5.53
CA ARG A 139 -2.24 7.19 6.80
C ARG A 139 -1.67 8.27 7.73
N ALA A 140 -0.36 8.54 7.68
CA ALA A 140 0.24 9.68 8.36
C ALA A 140 -0.13 11.01 7.67
N ALA A 141 -0.02 11.07 6.35
CA ALA A 141 -0.30 12.26 5.54
C ALA A 141 -1.77 12.70 5.60
N HIS A 142 -2.72 11.76 5.68
CA HIS A 142 -4.16 12.01 5.73
C HIS A 142 -4.75 12.00 7.15
N LYS A 143 -3.92 12.03 8.20
CA LYS A 143 -4.36 12.01 9.61
C LYS A 143 -5.33 13.15 9.99
N GLN A 144 -5.34 14.24 9.23
CA GLN A 144 -6.21 15.41 9.44
C GLN A 144 -7.37 15.48 8.42
N GLY A 145 -7.56 14.46 7.59
CA GLY A 145 -8.50 14.47 6.47
C GLY A 145 -7.86 14.09 5.13
N LEU A 146 -8.72 13.88 4.13
CA LEU A 146 -8.32 13.62 2.75
C LEU A 146 -7.67 14.86 2.15
N LYS A 147 -6.54 14.66 1.46
CA LYS A 147 -5.84 15.73 0.73
C LYS A 147 -6.06 15.49 -0.76
N LEU A 148 -6.59 16.50 -1.45
CA LEU A 148 -7.14 16.37 -2.79
C LEU A 148 -6.74 17.60 -3.62
N ILE A 149 -6.64 17.45 -4.95
CA ILE A 149 -6.39 18.55 -5.88
C ILE A 149 -7.59 18.65 -6.82
N VAL A 150 -8.35 19.73 -6.69
CA VAL A 150 -9.51 20.03 -7.52
C VAL A 150 -9.09 20.95 -8.66
N GLY A 151 -9.08 20.44 -9.90
CA GLY A 151 -8.86 21.20 -11.12
C GLY A 151 -10.17 21.77 -11.67
N TYR A 152 -10.13 22.98 -12.25
CA TYR A 152 -11.32 23.70 -12.70
C TYR A 152 -11.28 24.09 -14.18
N THR A 153 -12.45 24.26 -14.81
CA THR A 153 -12.59 24.77 -16.19
C THR A 153 -12.88 26.28 -16.20
N GLY A 154 -12.12 27.05 -17.00
CA GLY A 154 -12.26 28.50 -17.06
C GLY A 154 -12.03 29.19 -15.69
N THR A 155 -12.87 30.16 -15.34
CA THR A 155 -12.79 30.86 -14.04
C THR A 155 -13.42 30.07 -12.89
N ALA A 156 -14.50 29.32 -13.15
CA ALA A 156 -15.22 28.45 -12.23
C ALA A 156 -15.59 29.09 -10.87
N ALA A 157 -16.03 30.34 -10.86
CA ALA A 157 -16.29 31.09 -9.62
C ALA A 157 -17.33 30.43 -8.69
N GLY A 158 -18.37 29.79 -9.26
CA GLY A 158 -19.35 28.98 -8.51
C GLY A 158 -18.70 27.76 -7.88
N ALA A 159 -18.24 26.80 -8.68
CA ALA A 159 -17.60 25.57 -8.19
C ALA A 159 -16.41 25.79 -7.23
N ARG A 160 -15.68 26.92 -7.33
CA ARG A 160 -14.67 27.32 -6.33
C ARG A 160 -15.29 27.74 -4.99
N ALA A 161 -16.44 28.40 -4.98
CA ALA A 161 -17.18 28.69 -3.77
C ALA A 161 -17.80 27.41 -3.19
N ASP A 162 -18.40 26.56 -4.03
CA ASP A 162 -19.07 25.32 -3.61
C ASP A 162 -18.08 24.34 -2.93
N VAL A 163 -16.91 24.12 -3.54
CA VAL A 163 -15.82 23.31 -2.95
C VAL A 163 -15.29 23.89 -1.63
N ARG A 164 -15.37 25.21 -1.41
CA ARG A 164 -14.97 25.88 -0.17
C ARG A 164 -16.08 25.96 0.88
N ALA A 165 -17.32 25.67 0.49
CA ALA A 165 -18.48 25.56 1.37
C ALA A 165 -18.85 24.10 1.69
N ALA A 166 -18.11 23.15 1.11
CA ALA A 166 -18.24 21.71 1.35
C ALA A 166 -17.70 21.33 2.74
N GLY A 167 -18.50 21.59 3.77
CA GLY A 167 -18.12 21.31 5.15
C GLY A 167 -16.97 22.20 5.62
N ASP A 168 -16.11 21.67 6.48
CA ASP A 168 -14.96 22.39 7.03
C ASP A 168 -13.69 22.27 6.13
N THR A 169 -13.90 22.06 4.82
CA THR A 169 -12.88 21.94 3.76
C THR A 169 -12.01 23.20 3.65
N LYS A 170 -10.70 23.04 3.84
CA LYS A 170 -9.72 24.14 3.81
C LYS A 170 -8.83 24.07 2.58
N VAL A 171 -8.82 25.14 1.79
CA VAL A 171 -7.85 25.36 0.70
C VAL A 171 -6.46 25.52 1.30
N ARG A 172 -5.58 24.53 1.08
CA ARG A 172 -4.19 24.55 1.53
C ARG A 172 -3.30 25.34 0.58
N ARG A 173 -3.48 25.18 -0.73
CA ARG A 173 -2.66 25.82 -1.78
C ARG A 173 -3.50 26.07 -3.03
N THR A 174 -3.31 27.21 -3.71
CA THR A 174 -3.86 27.45 -5.06
C THR A 174 -2.77 27.19 -6.09
N LEU A 175 -2.96 26.21 -6.98
CA LEU A 175 -2.02 25.79 -8.01
C LEU A 175 -2.37 26.49 -9.33
N ARG A 176 -1.81 27.68 -9.54
CA ARG A 176 -2.20 28.59 -10.63
C ARG A 176 -1.92 28.00 -12.02
N THR A 177 -0.85 27.22 -12.15
CA THR A 177 -0.44 26.56 -13.39
C THR A 177 -1.44 25.51 -13.84
N LEU A 178 -2.06 24.80 -12.89
CA LEU A 178 -3.08 23.76 -13.14
C LEU A 178 -4.52 24.30 -13.11
N ASN A 179 -4.71 25.61 -12.89
CA ASN A 179 -6.00 26.23 -12.57
C ASN A 179 -6.72 25.57 -11.37
N ALA A 180 -5.97 25.00 -10.42
CA ALA A 180 -6.48 24.08 -9.41
C ALA A 180 -6.37 24.61 -7.98
N GLU A 181 -7.10 24.02 -7.04
CA GLU A 181 -6.95 24.23 -5.59
C GLU A 181 -6.68 22.90 -4.90
N ALA A 182 -5.60 22.85 -4.12
CA ALA A 182 -5.28 21.72 -3.26
C ALA A 182 -5.96 21.96 -1.90
N VAL A 183 -6.84 21.03 -1.53
CA VAL A 183 -7.70 21.12 -0.35
C VAL A 183 -7.34 20.05 0.68
N LEU A 184 -7.65 20.33 1.94
CA LEU A 184 -7.81 19.34 2.99
C LEU A 184 -9.27 19.34 3.42
N THR A 185 -9.92 18.21 3.21
CA THR A 185 -11.29 17.94 3.62
C THR A 185 -11.20 16.95 4.78
N PRO A 186 -11.67 17.29 5.99
CA PRO A 186 -11.81 16.33 7.09
C PRO A 186 -12.47 15.03 6.62
N GLY A 187 -12.17 13.90 7.30
CA GLY A 187 -12.80 12.62 6.95
C GLY A 187 -14.33 12.75 6.92
N ASP A 188 -14.85 13.42 7.94
CA ASP A 188 -16.25 13.70 8.20
C ASP A 188 -16.93 14.62 7.15
N ASP A 189 -16.15 15.32 6.31
CA ASP A 189 -16.64 16.21 5.25
C ASP A 189 -16.53 15.61 3.84
N ALA A 190 -15.96 14.42 3.68
CA ALA A 190 -15.65 13.84 2.37
C ALA A 190 -16.91 13.68 1.48
N ALA A 191 -18.03 13.24 2.05
CA ALA A 191 -19.31 13.16 1.35
C ALA A 191 -19.85 14.53 0.88
N ALA A 192 -19.59 15.60 1.66
CA ALA A 192 -19.98 16.96 1.28
C ALA A 192 -19.12 17.49 0.12
N LEU A 193 -17.81 17.20 0.12
CA LEU A 193 -16.94 17.54 -1.02
C LEU A 193 -17.33 16.75 -2.27
N TRP A 194 -17.59 15.44 -2.17
CA TRP A 194 -18.01 14.62 -3.31
C TRP A 194 -19.21 15.26 -4.02
N LYS A 195 -20.26 15.60 -3.25
CA LYS A 195 -21.44 16.31 -3.74
C LYS A 195 -21.15 17.70 -4.35
N ALA A 196 -20.07 18.37 -3.94
CA ALA A 196 -19.66 19.65 -4.52
C ALA A 196 -18.80 19.52 -5.79
N VAL A 197 -18.33 18.31 -6.14
CA VAL A 197 -17.50 18.05 -7.33
C VAL A 197 -18.11 17.05 -8.33
N THR A 198 -19.21 16.39 -7.99
CA THR A 198 -19.95 15.46 -8.87
C THR A 198 -21.45 15.78 -8.93
N ASP A 199 -22.01 15.78 -10.14
CA ASP A 199 -23.46 15.81 -10.36
C ASP A 199 -24.05 14.38 -10.29
N ALA A 200 -25.35 14.28 -9.98
CA ALA A 200 -26.04 13.00 -9.71
C ALA A 200 -26.04 12.01 -10.89
N ASP A 201 -25.91 12.50 -12.14
CA ASP A 201 -25.82 11.64 -13.33
C ASP A 201 -24.48 10.88 -13.44
N GLY A 202 -23.54 11.11 -12.53
CA GLY A 202 -22.19 10.56 -12.55
C GLY A 202 -21.20 11.35 -13.42
N THR A 203 -21.44 12.65 -13.64
CA THR A 203 -20.47 13.58 -14.23
C THR A 203 -19.86 14.52 -13.19
N THR A 204 -18.81 15.24 -13.57
CA THR A 204 -18.19 16.27 -12.72
C THR A 204 -19.04 17.52 -12.69
N ALA A 205 -19.28 18.07 -11.50
CA ALA A 205 -20.06 19.28 -11.29
C ALA A 205 -19.63 20.44 -12.21
N THR A 206 -20.60 21.25 -12.65
CA THR A 206 -20.37 22.32 -13.65
C THR A 206 -19.27 23.30 -13.21
N GLY A 207 -18.13 23.27 -13.90
CA GLY A 207 -16.93 24.08 -13.61
C GLY A 207 -15.74 23.29 -13.08
N ILE A 208 -15.92 22.01 -12.72
CA ILE A 208 -14.84 21.08 -12.37
C ILE A 208 -14.23 20.49 -13.65
N ALA A 209 -12.91 20.30 -13.63
CA ALA A 209 -12.14 19.62 -14.67
C ALA A 209 -11.70 18.23 -14.22
N HIS A 210 -11.06 18.13 -13.05
CA HIS A 210 -10.51 16.88 -12.50
C HIS A 210 -10.51 16.91 -10.97
N LEU A 211 -10.55 15.73 -10.35
CA LEU A 211 -10.33 15.49 -8.93
C LEU A 211 -9.20 14.48 -8.76
N TRP A 212 -8.04 14.93 -8.28
CA TRP A 212 -6.86 14.08 -8.06
C TRP A 212 -6.57 13.85 -6.57
N LEU A 213 -5.93 12.73 -6.25
CA LEU A 213 -5.31 12.53 -4.93
C LEU A 213 -4.06 13.41 -4.80
N ASP A 214 -3.92 14.15 -3.69
CA ASP A 214 -2.69 14.87 -3.32
C ASP A 214 -1.68 13.85 -2.76
N GLY A 215 -1.13 13.03 -3.65
CA GLY A 215 -0.43 11.78 -3.33
C GLY A 215 0.91 11.98 -2.62
N VAL A 216 1.35 10.94 -1.90
CA VAL A 216 2.61 10.93 -1.14
C VAL A 216 3.76 10.36 -1.98
N ARG A 217 4.91 11.05 -2.01
CA ARG A 217 6.11 10.73 -2.81
C ARG A 217 7.38 10.57 -1.95
N GLU A 218 8.40 9.84 -2.44
CA GLU A 218 9.65 9.50 -1.69
C GLU A 218 10.96 9.59 -2.53
N VAL A 219 12.10 9.08 -2.01
CA VAL A 219 13.51 9.44 -2.35
C VAL A 219 14.42 8.26 -2.83
N THR A 220 15.52 8.49 -3.60
CA THR A 220 16.29 7.40 -4.31
C THR A 220 17.82 7.64 -4.61
N LEU A 221 18.83 7.13 -3.90
CA LEU A 221 20.05 7.94 -3.63
C LEU A 221 21.52 7.52 -4.09
N ASP A 222 22.08 7.73 -5.33
CA ASP A 222 23.52 8.21 -5.64
C ASP A 222 24.67 7.42 -6.41
N LYS A 223 25.59 8.04 -7.28
CA LYS A 223 27.10 7.78 -7.56
C LYS A 223 27.94 8.39 -8.74
N SER A 224 28.99 9.17 -8.45
CA SER A 224 30.26 9.44 -9.22
C SER A 224 30.41 10.68 -10.16
N VAL A 225 30.61 11.87 -9.58
CA VAL A 225 30.81 13.16 -10.30
C VAL A 225 31.85 13.12 -11.42
N ALA A 226 33.06 12.61 -11.16
CA ALA A 226 34.16 12.70 -12.12
C ALA A 226 33.89 11.99 -13.45
N ARG A 227 33.01 10.96 -13.48
CA ARG A 227 32.73 10.12 -14.65
C ARG A 227 32.08 10.86 -15.82
N ILE A 228 31.38 11.97 -15.58
CA ILE A 228 30.71 12.76 -16.65
C ILE A 228 31.65 13.70 -17.40
N GLY A 229 32.89 13.87 -16.92
CA GLY A 229 33.89 14.74 -17.53
C GLY A 229 33.82 16.21 -17.11
N ALA A 230 33.06 16.56 -16.07
CA ALA A 230 32.93 17.93 -15.55
C ALA A 230 34.26 18.70 -15.35
N PRO A 231 35.38 18.08 -14.88
CA PRO A 231 36.67 18.77 -14.80
C PRO A 231 37.19 19.37 -16.10
N LYS A 232 36.79 18.84 -17.26
CA LYS A 232 37.14 19.42 -18.58
C LYS A 232 36.29 20.63 -18.94
N ALA A 233 35.07 20.75 -18.38
CA ALA A 233 34.25 21.96 -18.48
C ALA A 233 34.81 23.06 -17.57
N TRP A 234 35.18 22.72 -16.33
CA TRP A 234 35.84 23.66 -15.42
C TRP A 234 37.15 24.22 -16.03
N LYS A 235 37.98 23.36 -16.64
CA LYS A 235 39.18 23.79 -17.38
C LYS A 235 38.87 24.61 -18.66
N ALA A 236 37.66 24.53 -19.19
CA ALA A 236 37.18 25.36 -20.30
C ALA A 236 36.51 26.67 -19.85
N GLY A 237 36.49 26.98 -18.54
CA GLY A 237 35.89 28.19 -17.98
C GLY A 237 34.41 28.07 -17.62
N PHE A 238 33.82 26.87 -17.73
CA PHE A 238 32.42 26.63 -17.36
C PHE A 238 32.35 25.92 -16.02
N ASP A 239 31.78 26.60 -15.02
CA ASP A 239 31.74 26.22 -13.60
C ASP A 239 30.35 26.48 -12.95
N GLY A 240 29.35 26.90 -13.72
CA GLY A 240 28.00 27.25 -13.29
C GLY A 240 27.79 28.74 -12.97
N LYS A 241 28.85 29.58 -13.00
CA LYS A 241 28.74 31.00 -12.61
C LYS A 241 27.64 31.72 -13.40
N GLY A 242 26.67 32.27 -12.66
CA GLY A 242 25.57 33.07 -13.21
C GLY A 242 24.30 32.30 -13.53
N VAL A 243 24.26 31.00 -13.24
CA VAL A 243 23.10 30.12 -13.46
C VAL A 243 22.46 29.74 -12.12
N THR A 244 21.13 29.61 -12.09
CA THR A 244 20.37 29.23 -10.90
C THR A 244 19.80 27.81 -11.05
N ILE A 245 20.11 26.93 -10.11
CA ILE A 245 19.53 25.58 -9.98
C ILE A 245 18.58 25.58 -8.78
N ALA A 246 17.33 25.14 -8.96
CA ALA A 246 16.47 24.80 -7.83
C ALA A 246 16.62 23.33 -7.47
N VAL A 247 16.69 23.04 -6.17
CA VAL A 247 16.60 21.70 -5.60
C VAL A 247 15.28 21.64 -4.83
N LEU A 248 14.36 20.78 -5.30
CA LEU A 248 13.04 20.58 -4.71
C LEU A 248 13.05 19.22 -4.01
N ASP A 249 13.24 19.24 -2.69
CA ASP A 249 13.73 18.08 -1.93
C ASP A 249 13.41 18.20 -0.41
N THR A 250 14.12 17.49 0.48
CA THR A 250 13.96 17.51 1.95
C THR A 250 14.53 18.75 2.66
N GLY A 251 15.06 19.72 1.90
CA GLY A 251 15.75 20.91 2.42
C GLY A 251 17.21 20.96 2.01
N VAL A 252 17.97 21.93 2.51
CA VAL A 252 19.43 22.03 2.29
C VAL A 252 20.11 22.64 3.51
N ASP A 253 21.09 21.95 4.09
CA ASP A 253 22.03 22.55 5.05
C ASP A 253 22.94 23.57 4.35
N ALA A 254 22.54 24.84 4.43
CA ALA A 254 23.31 25.97 3.92
C ALA A 254 24.55 26.33 4.79
N THR A 255 24.74 25.67 5.94
CA THR A 255 25.90 25.87 6.82
C THR A 255 27.08 24.96 6.45
N HIS A 256 26.81 23.80 5.83
CA HIS A 256 27.81 22.85 5.35
C HIS A 256 28.90 23.56 4.51
N PRO A 257 30.21 23.29 4.72
CA PRO A 257 31.30 24.01 4.05
C PRO A 257 31.20 24.06 2.52
N ASP A 258 30.66 23.02 1.88
CA ASP A 258 30.51 22.97 0.42
C ASP A 258 29.34 23.80 -0.11
N LEU A 259 28.35 24.11 0.73
CA LEU A 259 27.10 24.78 0.37
C LEU A 259 27.00 26.21 0.94
N LYS A 260 27.89 26.57 1.87
CA LYS A 260 27.99 27.89 2.49
C LYS A 260 28.02 29.01 1.45
N GLY A 261 26.98 29.83 1.43
CA GLY A 261 26.81 30.94 0.48
C GLY A 261 26.39 30.54 -0.94
N GLN A 262 26.03 29.28 -1.21
CA GLN A 262 25.48 28.84 -2.49
C GLN A 262 23.96 29.01 -2.58
N VAL A 263 23.24 28.84 -1.47
CA VAL A 263 21.79 29.07 -1.40
C VAL A 263 21.51 30.57 -1.50
N LYS A 264 20.80 30.98 -2.56
CA LYS A 264 20.36 32.36 -2.85
C LYS A 264 19.04 32.69 -2.14
N ALA A 265 18.13 31.73 -2.09
CA ALA A 265 16.86 31.81 -1.38
C ALA A 265 16.42 30.41 -0.94
N ALA A 266 15.64 30.35 0.13
CA ALA A 266 15.02 29.13 0.62
C ALA A 266 13.53 29.38 0.89
N LYS A 267 12.68 28.37 0.68
CA LYS A 267 11.28 28.38 1.11
C LYS A 267 10.80 26.95 1.39
N ASN A 268 10.01 26.79 2.44
CA ASN A 268 9.33 25.52 2.73
C ASN A 268 7.94 25.49 2.11
N PHE A 269 7.57 24.31 1.63
CA PHE A 269 6.27 23.93 1.07
C PHE A 269 5.73 22.65 1.71
N SER A 270 6.57 21.88 2.40
CA SER A 270 6.20 20.70 3.21
C SER A 270 5.50 21.08 4.53
N THR A 271 5.16 20.07 5.33
CA THR A 271 4.60 20.19 6.69
C THR A 271 5.62 20.57 7.77
N SER A 272 6.93 20.54 7.48
CA SER A 272 7.98 20.88 8.46
C SER A 272 7.92 22.34 8.95
N PRO A 273 8.49 22.68 10.11
CA PRO A 273 8.48 24.06 10.62
C PRO A 273 9.40 25.04 9.85
N ASP A 274 10.41 24.53 9.13
CA ASP A 274 11.50 25.34 8.57
C ASP A 274 12.13 24.69 7.30
N THR A 275 13.21 25.24 6.76
CA THR A 275 13.87 24.78 5.50
C THR A 275 15.14 23.95 5.69
N THR A 276 15.48 23.62 6.94
CA THR A 276 16.65 22.80 7.31
C THR A 276 16.41 21.36 6.91
N ASP A 277 17.46 20.71 6.41
CA ASP A 277 17.40 19.33 5.98
C ASP A 277 17.59 18.36 7.16
N LYS A 278 16.50 18.05 7.87
CA LYS A 278 16.55 17.07 8.98
C LYS A 278 16.58 15.62 8.49
N TYR A 279 16.30 15.37 7.22
CA TYR A 279 16.36 14.04 6.61
C TYR A 279 17.75 13.73 6.01
N GLY A 280 18.31 14.68 5.26
CA GLY A 280 19.69 14.68 4.74
C GLY A 280 19.84 14.50 3.22
N HIS A 281 18.73 14.25 2.53
CA HIS A 281 18.72 13.91 1.10
C HIS A 281 18.99 15.15 0.22
N GLY A 282 18.24 16.23 0.43
CA GLY A 282 18.35 17.45 -0.37
C GLY A 282 19.70 18.16 -0.23
N THR A 283 20.37 18.09 0.92
CA THR A 283 21.74 18.58 1.12
C THR A 283 22.74 17.83 0.26
N HIS A 284 22.60 16.51 0.22
CA HIS A 284 23.44 15.62 -0.55
C HIS A 284 23.24 15.85 -2.06
N VAL A 285 21.98 15.86 -2.53
CA VAL A 285 21.56 16.25 -3.90
C VAL A 285 22.13 17.63 -4.29
N ALA A 286 21.94 18.65 -3.46
CA ALA A 286 22.40 20.01 -3.72
C ALA A 286 23.93 20.10 -3.83
N SER A 287 24.66 19.33 -3.03
CA SER A 287 26.13 19.31 -3.09
C SER A 287 26.67 18.63 -4.35
N ILE A 288 25.97 17.62 -4.90
CA ILE A 288 26.30 17.03 -6.21
C ILE A 288 26.05 18.03 -7.34
N ALA A 289 24.96 18.81 -7.26
CA ALA A 289 24.63 19.81 -8.26
C ALA A 289 25.62 20.99 -8.25
N ALA A 290 25.84 21.62 -7.09
CA ALA A 290 26.54 22.90 -6.98
C ALA A 290 27.50 23.04 -5.77
N GLY A 291 27.83 21.95 -5.07
CA GLY A 291 28.76 21.97 -3.95
C GLY A 291 30.16 22.44 -4.35
N THR A 292 30.73 23.40 -3.61
CA THR A 292 32.04 23.98 -3.91
C THR A 292 33.21 23.02 -3.67
N GLY A 293 33.00 21.99 -2.83
CA GLY A 293 34.03 21.04 -2.40
C GLY A 293 35.01 21.62 -1.35
N ALA A 294 34.75 22.80 -0.78
CA ALA A 294 35.64 23.46 0.19
C ALA A 294 36.01 22.56 1.40
N GLY A 295 35.04 21.87 2.00
CA GLY A 295 35.23 20.97 3.15
C GLY A 295 36.10 19.75 2.83
N SER A 296 36.25 19.41 1.55
CA SER A 296 37.03 18.27 1.06
C SER A 296 38.20 18.67 0.16
N ARG A 297 38.63 19.95 0.22
CA ARG A 297 39.70 20.53 -0.62
C ARG A 297 39.50 20.30 -2.14
N GLY A 298 38.24 20.22 -2.56
CA GLY A 298 37.80 20.00 -3.94
C GLY A 298 37.52 18.54 -4.32
N LYS A 299 37.70 17.56 -3.42
CA LYS A 299 37.54 16.12 -3.71
C LYS A 299 36.08 15.74 -4.04
N TYR A 300 35.11 16.26 -3.28
CA TYR A 300 33.68 16.01 -3.46
C TYR A 300 32.94 17.22 -4.06
N LYS A 301 33.63 17.95 -4.94
CA LYS A 301 33.08 19.12 -5.65
C LYS A 301 31.96 18.70 -6.61
N GLY A 302 30.81 19.37 -6.52
CA GLY A 302 29.66 19.19 -7.41
C GLY A 302 29.92 19.66 -8.84
N VAL A 303 28.98 19.36 -9.74
CA VAL A 303 29.16 19.54 -11.20
C VAL A 303 29.24 21.02 -11.60
N ALA A 304 28.41 21.88 -11.01
CA ALA A 304 28.32 23.32 -11.29
C ALA A 304 28.66 24.15 -10.04
N PRO A 305 29.92 24.12 -9.54
CA PRO A 305 30.32 24.64 -8.22
C PRO A 305 30.22 26.16 -8.04
N ARG A 306 29.74 26.92 -9.02
CA ARG A 306 29.42 28.36 -8.93
C ARG A 306 28.01 28.72 -9.41
N ALA A 307 27.18 27.72 -9.72
CA ALA A 307 25.74 27.95 -9.79
C ALA A 307 25.21 28.36 -8.42
N LYS A 308 24.08 29.06 -8.38
CA LYS A 308 23.37 29.37 -7.14
C LYS A 308 22.16 28.46 -6.97
N LEU A 309 21.89 28.12 -5.72
CA LEU A 309 20.86 27.19 -5.32
C LEU A 309 19.60 27.92 -4.85
N LEU A 310 18.45 27.41 -5.22
CA LEU A 310 17.18 27.68 -4.54
C LEU A 310 16.81 26.41 -3.74
N ASN A 311 16.72 26.54 -2.42
CA ASN A 311 16.29 25.46 -1.53
C ASN A 311 14.75 25.50 -1.43
N GLY A 312 14.06 24.68 -2.22
CA GLY A 312 12.63 24.45 -2.05
C GLY A 312 12.42 23.17 -1.26
N LYS A 313 12.11 23.28 0.03
CA LYS A 313 11.77 22.09 0.83
C LYS A 313 10.34 21.68 0.48
N VAL A 314 10.17 20.61 -0.28
CA VAL A 314 8.86 20.06 -0.69
C VAL A 314 8.58 18.71 -0.02
N LEU A 315 9.63 18.04 0.48
CA LEU A 315 9.55 16.86 1.31
C LEU A 315 9.78 17.25 2.79
N ASP A 316 9.12 16.57 3.72
CA ASP A 316 9.15 16.80 5.17
C ASP A 316 10.46 16.30 5.82
N ASP A 317 10.47 16.14 7.15
CA ASP A 317 11.67 15.75 7.90
C ASP A 317 11.86 14.22 7.96
N GLU A 318 10.85 13.48 7.48
CA GLU A 318 10.74 12.03 7.37
C GLU A 318 10.99 11.52 5.94
N GLY A 319 11.08 12.43 4.96
CA GLY A 319 11.43 12.13 3.55
C GLY A 319 10.26 12.14 2.58
N TYR A 320 9.05 12.51 3.03
CA TYR A 320 7.80 12.41 2.28
C TYR A 320 7.24 13.78 1.89
N GLY A 321 6.55 13.86 0.75
CA GLY A 321 5.90 15.11 0.34
C GLY A 321 4.65 14.89 -0.49
N ASP A 322 3.83 15.93 -0.61
CA ASP A 322 2.56 15.91 -1.31
C ASP A 322 2.63 16.59 -2.68
N ASP A 323 1.94 16.02 -3.67
CA ASP A 323 1.96 16.47 -5.08
C ASP A 323 1.76 18.00 -5.22
N SER A 324 0.82 18.59 -4.49
CA SER A 324 0.57 20.02 -4.51
C SER A 324 1.64 20.87 -3.80
N GLY A 325 2.37 20.31 -2.84
CA GLY A 325 3.56 20.94 -2.24
C GLY A 325 4.73 20.98 -3.21
N ILE A 326 4.92 19.89 -3.95
CA ILE A 326 5.94 19.76 -5.00
C ILE A 326 5.63 20.74 -6.15
N VAL A 327 4.40 20.76 -6.67
CA VAL A 327 3.98 21.70 -7.73
C VAL A 327 4.13 23.16 -7.30
N ALA A 328 3.74 23.53 -6.08
CA ALA A 328 3.96 24.89 -5.56
C ALA A 328 5.46 25.25 -5.46
N GLY A 329 6.32 24.27 -5.17
CA GLY A 329 7.77 24.40 -5.25
C GLY A 329 8.27 24.63 -6.68
N MET A 330 7.71 23.94 -7.68
CA MET A 330 8.03 24.15 -9.10
C MET A 330 7.64 25.56 -9.58
N GLU A 331 6.44 26.02 -9.24
CA GLU A 331 5.97 27.38 -9.56
C GLU A 331 6.88 28.45 -8.97
N TRP A 332 7.25 28.30 -7.69
CA TRP A 332 8.16 29.22 -7.01
C TRP A 332 9.57 29.20 -7.61
N ALA A 333 10.12 28.02 -7.90
CA ALA A 333 11.44 27.89 -8.52
C ALA A 333 11.51 28.60 -9.87
N ALA A 334 10.49 28.42 -10.72
CA ALA A 334 10.35 29.12 -11.99
C ALA A 334 10.22 30.65 -11.78
N ALA A 335 9.39 31.09 -10.83
CA ALA A 335 9.20 32.51 -10.51
C ALA A 335 10.46 33.19 -9.90
N GLN A 336 11.33 32.44 -9.24
CA GLN A 336 12.62 32.91 -8.72
C GLN A 336 13.74 32.94 -9.78
N GLY A 337 13.45 32.52 -11.01
CA GLY A 337 14.40 32.48 -12.12
C GLY A 337 15.36 31.29 -12.05
N ALA A 338 14.87 30.09 -11.69
CA ALA A 338 15.62 28.85 -11.90
C ALA A 338 15.80 28.59 -13.41
N ASP A 339 17.03 28.37 -13.85
CA ASP A 339 17.32 27.87 -15.21
C ASP A 339 17.05 26.36 -15.32
N VAL A 340 17.30 25.66 -14.21
CA VAL A 340 17.20 24.20 -14.07
C VAL A 340 16.54 23.89 -12.74
N VAL A 341 15.58 22.96 -12.73
CA VAL A 341 14.96 22.41 -11.53
C VAL A 341 15.38 20.95 -11.42
N ASN A 342 15.79 20.54 -10.23
CA ASN A 342 16.13 19.18 -9.89
C ASN A 342 15.02 18.58 -9.01
N LEU A 343 14.30 17.58 -9.54
CA LEU A 343 13.32 16.78 -8.81
C LEU A 343 13.91 15.40 -8.55
N SER A 344 14.24 15.17 -7.28
CA SER A 344 14.93 14.00 -6.79
C SER A 344 13.98 13.15 -5.94
N LEU A 345 12.80 12.92 -6.50
CA LEU A 345 11.64 12.32 -5.87
C LEU A 345 10.75 11.63 -6.91
N GLY A 346 9.81 10.80 -6.47
CA GLY A 346 8.79 10.21 -7.33
C GLY A 346 7.81 9.30 -6.61
N GLY A 347 7.00 8.58 -7.38
CA GLY A 347 6.11 7.52 -6.89
C GLY A 347 5.30 6.89 -8.02
N GLY A 348 4.27 6.12 -7.68
CA GLY A 348 3.38 5.45 -8.63
C GLY A 348 2.76 6.40 -9.67
N ASP A 349 2.66 5.91 -10.90
CA ASP A 349 2.18 6.60 -12.09
C ASP A 349 0.86 5.99 -12.58
N THR A 350 0.14 6.65 -13.49
CA THR A 350 -0.98 6.05 -14.23
C THR A 350 -0.84 6.34 -15.73
N PRO A 351 -1.65 5.75 -16.63
CA PRO A 351 -1.60 6.07 -18.06
C PRO A 351 -2.05 7.50 -18.41
N GLU A 352 -2.74 8.17 -17.47
CA GLU A 352 -3.24 9.54 -17.59
C GLU A 352 -2.24 10.57 -17.03
N ILE A 353 -2.23 11.79 -17.57
CA ILE A 353 -1.27 12.82 -17.17
C ILE A 353 -1.58 13.35 -15.76
N ASP A 354 -0.62 13.20 -14.83
CA ASP A 354 -0.77 13.60 -13.43
C ASP A 354 -0.49 15.11 -13.18
N PRO A 355 -0.86 15.66 -12.00
CA PRO A 355 -0.65 17.06 -11.65
C PRO A 355 0.79 17.56 -11.75
N MET A 356 1.77 16.71 -11.46
CA MET A 356 3.20 17.04 -11.53
C MET A 356 3.72 16.94 -12.96
N GLU A 357 3.32 15.93 -13.74
CA GLU A 357 3.64 15.86 -15.17
C GLU A 357 3.13 17.12 -15.90
N ALA A 358 1.86 17.46 -15.71
CA ALA A 358 1.23 18.64 -16.32
C ALA A 358 1.93 19.95 -15.91
N ALA A 359 2.37 20.06 -14.65
CA ALA A 359 3.13 21.21 -14.17
C ALA A 359 4.52 21.30 -14.82
N ILE A 360 5.25 20.19 -14.95
CA ILE A 360 6.56 20.16 -15.61
C ILE A 360 6.43 20.57 -17.08
N ASP A 361 5.51 19.97 -17.82
CA ASP A 361 5.37 20.23 -19.26
C ASP A 361 4.98 21.69 -19.53
N LYS A 362 4.04 22.23 -18.74
CA LYS A 362 3.61 23.63 -18.85
C LYS A 362 4.68 24.64 -18.41
N LEU A 363 5.35 24.42 -17.29
CA LEU A 363 6.42 25.32 -16.83
C LEU A 363 7.66 25.27 -17.74
N SER A 364 7.97 24.10 -18.32
CA SER A 364 9.02 23.98 -19.34
C SER A 364 8.70 24.81 -20.58
N ALA A 365 7.46 24.72 -21.08
CA ALA A 365 7.00 25.45 -22.26
C ALA A 365 6.91 26.97 -22.03
N GLU A 366 6.26 27.40 -20.94
CA GLU A 366 6.00 28.82 -20.67
C GLU A 366 7.21 29.59 -20.13
N LYS A 367 8.04 28.96 -19.28
CA LYS A 367 9.12 29.63 -18.53
C LYS A 367 10.51 29.24 -19.04
N GLY A 368 10.61 28.23 -19.91
CA GLY A 368 11.88 27.80 -20.52
C GLY A 368 12.83 27.05 -19.58
N VAL A 369 12.32 26.63 -18.41
CA VAL A 369 13.02 25.90 -17.34
C VAL A 369 13.29 24.46 -17.77
N LEU A 370 14.46 23.90 -17.44
CA LEU A 370 14.70 22.47 -17.61
C LEU A 370 14.49 21.71 -16.30
N PHE A 371 13.51 20.83 -16.25
CA PHE A 371 13.34 19.87 -15.16
C PHE A 371 14.21 18.63 -15.43
N ALA A 372 15.18 18.37 -14.56
CA ALA A 372 15.86 17.09 -14.45
C ALA A 372 15.16 16.27 -13.36
N VAL A 373 14.78 15.04 -13.68
CA VAL A 373 13.93 14.20 -12.80
C VAL A 373 14.53 12.80 -12.64
N ALA A 374 14.42 12.23 -11.44
CA ALA A 374 14.75 10.82 -11.21
C ALA A 374 13.88 9.89 -12.07
N ALA A 375 14.39 8.71 -12.42
CA ALA A 375 13.59 7.68 -13.10
C ALA A 375 12.74 6.84 -12.13
N GLY A 376 13.12 6.78 -10.85
CA GLY A 376 12.62 5.81 -9.87
C GLY A 376 13.70 4.79 -9.44
N ASN A 377 13.42 4.00 -8.41
CA ASN A 377 14.24 2.91 -7.88
C ASN A 377 13.55 1.52 -7.99
N GLU A 378 12.50 1.42 -8.78
CA GLU A 378 11.60 0.27 -8.87
C GLU A 378 12.03 -0.69 -9.99
N GLY A 379 13.20 -0.49 -10.60
CA GLY A 379 13.67 -1.26 -11.74
C GLY A 379 13.76 -2.77 -11.49
N ASP A 380 13.99 -3.21 -10.25
CA ASP A 380 14.04 -4.63 -9.89
C ASP A 380 12.68 -5.36 -10.04
N TRP A 381 11.58 -4.61 -10.25
CA TRP A 381 10.27 -5.13 -10.65
C TRP A 381 10.12 -5.34 -12.16
N GLY A 382 11.07 -4.85 -12.98
CA GLY A 382 11.12 -5.06 -14.43
C GLY A 382 10.96 -3.79 -15.27
N ALA A 383 10.34 -3.94 -16.44
CA ALA A 383 9.97 -2.85 -17.35
C ALA A 383 8.62 -2.23 -16.94
N GLY A 384 8.32 -1.00 -17.40
CA GLY A 384 7.11 -0.29 -16.99
C GLY A 384 7.22 0.38 -15.61
N THR A 385 8.45 0.56 -15.11
CA THR A 385 8.74 0.97 -13.71
C THR A 385 9.16 2.43 -13.57
N VAL A 386 9.15 3.22 -14.66
CA VAL A 386 9.39 4.68 -14.59
C VAL A 386 8.14 5.37 -14.03
N GLY A 387 8.26 5.93 -12.82
CA GLY A 387 7.16 6.62 -12.13
C GLY A 387 7.02 8.12 -12.43
N SER A 388 5.92 8.72 -11.97
CA SER A 388 5.72 10.18 -11.97
C SER A 388 6.61 10.87 -10.92
N PRO A 389 7.18 12.06 -11.21
CA PRO A 389 7.03 12.84 -12.44
C PRO A 389 8.14 12.57 -13.48
N GLY A 390 8.83 11.43 -13.38
CA GLY A 390 9.83 10.98 -14.33
C GLY A 390 9.24 10.58 -15.69
N SER A 391 7.95 10.25 -15.74
CA SER A 391 7.17 10.02 -16.95
C SER A 391 7.05 11.28 -17.84
N ALA A 392 7.01 12.49 -17.30
CA ALA A 392 6.67 13.74 -18.02
C ALA A 392 7.45 13.95 -19.33
N ALA A 393 6.77 14.41 -20.40
CA ALA A 393 7.38 14.47 -21.74
C ALA A 393 8.52 15.50 -21.85
N ALA A 394 8.38 16.65 -21.20
CA ALA A 394 9.40 17.69 -21.15
C ALA A 394 10.55 17.37 -20.19
N ALA A 395 10.29 16.64 -19.09
CA ALA A 395 11.31 16.23 -18.12
C ALA A 395 12.51 15.54 -18.77
N LEU A 396 13.72 15.88 -18.34
CA LEU A 396 14.93 15.14 -18.66
C LEU A 396 15.13 14.07 -17.59
N THR A 397 14.61 12.87 -17.85
CA THR A 397 14.54 11.78 -16.87
C THR A 397 15.83 10.97 -16.83
N VAL A 398 16.28 10.62 -15.62
CA VAL A 398 17.64 10.15 -15.37
C VAL A 398 17.68 8.79 -14.66
N GLY A 399 18.14 7.76 -15.39
CA GLY A 399 18.46 6.44 -14.82
C GLY A 399 19.85 6.37 -14.18
N ALA A 400 20.11 5.34 -13.39
CA ALA A 400 21.31 5.18 -12.57
C ALA A 400 22.33 4.18 -13.16
N VAL A 401 23.62 4.55 -13.11
CA VAL A 401 24.74 3.68 -13.51
C VAL A 401 25.91 3.76 -12.53
N ASP A 402 26.62 2.64 -12.32
CA ASP A 402 27.77 2.55 -11.43
C ASP A 402 29.06 3.16 -12.03
N ASP A 403 30.17 3.08 -11.27
CA ASP A 403 31.49 3.56 -11.73
C ASP A 403 32.10 2.71 -12.85
N LYS A 404 31.47 1.63 -13.28
CA LYS A 404 31.88 0.83 -14.45
C LYS A 404 30.99 1.11 -15.67
N ASP A 405 30.13 2.12 -15.58
CA ASP A 405 29.06 2.45 -16.53
C ASP A 405 28.03 1.30 -16.69
N ARG A 406 27.87 0.42 -15.68
CA ARG A 406 26.82 -0.63 -15.63
C ARG A 406 25.52 -0.03 -15.10
N LEU A 407 24.38 -0.43 -15.66
CA LEU A 407 23.05 -0.08 -15.16
C LEU A 407 22.87 -0.62 -13.72
N ALA A 408 22.28 0.19 -12.84
CA ALA A 408 21.89 -0.26 -11.51
C ALA A 408 20.67 -1.19 -11.58
N SER A 409 20.57 -2.18 -10.69
CA SER A 409 19.46 -3.14 -10.68
C SER A 409 18.13 -2.41 -10.48
N PHE A 410 18.04 -1.61 -9.41
CA PHE A 410 16.95 -0.72 -9.06
C PHE A 410 16.63 0.39 -10.08
N SER A 411 17.49 0.69 -11.06
CA SER A 411 17.20 1.83 -11.96
C SER A 411 15.95 1.56 -12.77
N SER A 412 14.86 2.30 -12.49
CA SER A 412 13.58 2.14 -13.16
C SER A 412 13.71 2.19 -14.69
N ARG A 413 12.94 1.31 -15.34
CA ARG A 413 13.05 0.97 -16.76
C ARG A 413 11.74 1.28 -17.46
N GLY A 414 11.82 1.92 -18.62
CA GLY A 414 10.66 2.18 -19.46
C GLY A 414 10.05 0.91 -20.06
N PRO A 415 9.03 1.04 -20.91
CA PRO A 415 8.36 2.30 -21.26
C PRO A 415 7.66 2.96 -20.05
N THR A 416 7.19 4.19 -20.20
CA THR A 416 6.13 4.73 -19.34
C THR A 416 4.83 3.92 -19.56
N LEU A 417 3.82 4.10 -18.69
CA LEU A 417 2.56 3.36 -18.79
C LEU A 417 1.78 3.65 -20.09
N ASP A 418 2.02 4.80 -20.73
CA ASP A 418 1.50 5.16 -22.06
C ASP A 418 2.46 4.82 -23.23
N GLY A 419 3.51 4.03 -22.96
CA GLY A 419 4.39 3.43 -23.98
C GLY A 419 5.65 4.21 -24.36
N ARG A 420 5.89 5.41 -23.83
CA ARG A 420 6.98 6.31 -24.28
C ARG A 420 8.37 5.84 -23.82
N ILE A 421 9.39 6.12 -24.64
CA ILE A 421 10.82 5.92 -24.28
C ILE A 421 11.24 6.84 -23.11
N LYS A 422 11.39 6.23 -21.94
CA LYS A 422 12.08 6.75 -20.75
C LYS A 422 13.02 5.68 -20.17
N PRO A 423 14.07 6.04 -19.39
CA PRO A 423 14.56 7.41 -19.14
C PRO A 423 15.18 8.06 -20.40
N ASP A 424 15.46 9.36 -20.36
CA ASP A 424 16.08 10.09 -21.49
C ASP A 424 17.60 9.82 -21.58
N VAL A 425 18.25 9.70 -20.42
CA VAL A 425 19.71 9.46 -20.24
C VAL A 425 19.96 8.67 -18.96
N THR A 426 21.20 8.21 -18.77
CA THR A 426 21.69 7.80 -17.44
C THR A 426 22.73 8.77 -16.89
N ALA A 427 22.88 8.74 -15.57
CA ALA A 427 23.97 9.37 -14.88
C ALA A 427 24.49 8.51 -13.70
N PRO A 428 25.74 8.74 -13.29
CA PRO A 428 26.26 8.45 -11.95
C PRO A 428 25.28 8.10 -10.79
N GLY A 429 25.09 6.82 -10.45
CA GLY A 429 23.98 6.32 -9.59
C GLY A 429 24.09 5.02 -8.73
N VAL A 430 25.26 4.45 -8.35
CA VAL A 430 25.43 3.42 -7.26
C VAL A 430 26.60 3.68 -6.21
N ALA A 431 26.40 4.41 -5.09
CA ALA A 431 27.37 4.88 -4.04
C ALA A 431 28.26 6.17 -4.22
N ILE A 432 27.71 7.40 -4.36
CA ILE A 432 28.40 8.72 -4.33
C ILE A 432 28.97 8.95 -2.92
N THR A 433 29.96 9.83 -2.79
CA THR A 433 30.21 10.52 -1.51
C THR A 433 29.96 12.00 -1.70
N ALA A 434 29.00 12.56 -0.97
CA ALA A 434 28.53 13.95 -1.06
C ALA A 434 28.11 14.45 0.35
N ALA A 435 27.76 15.73 0.46
CA ALA A 435 27.62 16.42 1.76
C ALA A 435 26.57 15.75 2.67
N ALA A 436 26.90 15.62 3.95
CA ALA A 436 25.99 15.19 5.01
C ALA A 436 25.38 16.41 5.70
N ALA A 437 24.06 16.38 5.96
CA ALA A 437 23.42 17.31 6.88
C ALA A 437 23.63 16.83 8.34
N PRO A 438 24.24 17.63 9.24
CA PRO A 438 24.61 17.16 10.57
C PRO A 438 23.44 16.62 11.39
N GLY A 439 23.53 15.34 11.76
CA GLY A 439 22.58 14.66 12.63
C GLY A 439 21.23 14.33 11.98
N SER A 440 21.15 14.31 10.64
CA SER A 440 19.94 13.98 9.89
C SER A 440 19.50 12.50 10.02
N VAL A 441 18.33 12.14 9.52
CA VAL A 441 17.86 10.74 9.43
C VAL A 441 18.89 9.86 8.70
N ILE A 442 19.24 10.19 7.46
CA ILE A 442 20.22 9.43 6.67
C ILE A 442 21.58 9.35 7.37
N GLU A 443 22.07 10.42 8.02
CA GLU A 443 23.34 10.34 8.77
C GLU A 443 23.28 9.28 9.88
N ARG A 444 22.15 9.15 10.59
CA ARG A 444 21.99 8.16 11.67
C ARG A 444 21.93 6.73 11.13
N GLU A 445 21.53 6.54 9.88
CA GLU A 445 21.39 5.23 9.24
C GLU A 445 22.68 4.74 8.60
N VAL A 446 23.37 5.55 7.79
CA VAL A 446 24.59 5.15 7.06
C VAL A 446 25.90 5.68 7.65
N GLY A 447 25.83 6.69 8.52
CA GLY A 447 27.00 7.35 9.10
C GLY A 447 27.73 8.30 8.14
N GLN A 448 28.61 9.15 8.70
CA GLN A 448 29.51 9.99 7.90
C GLN A 448 30.82 9.27 7.59
N ASN A 449 31.18 9.11 6.32
CA ASN A 449 32.48 8.58 5.90
C ASN A 449 32.94 9.19 4.55
N PRO A 450 33.91 10.13 4.54
CA PRO A 450 34.57 10.75 5.70
C PRO A 450 33.65 11.76 6.42
N LYS A 451 34.06 12.24 7.60
CA LYS A 451 33.34 13.28 8.36
C LYS A 451 32.95 14.47 7.46
N GLY A 452 31.67 14.88 7.55
CA GLY A 452 31.01 15.86 6.69
C GLY A 452 30.35 15.28 5.43
N TYR A 453 30.51 13.99 5.14
CA TYR A 453 30.06 13.38 3.88
C TYR A 453 29.47 11.97 4.10
N LEU A 454 28.51 11.56 3.28
CA LEU A 454 27.88 10.23 3.35
C LEU A 454 27.57 9.61 1.96
N THR A 455 27.17 8.33 1.95
CA THR A 455 27.14 7.46 0.75
C THR A 455 26.00 6.42 0.80
N ILE A 456 25.30 6.21 -0.33
CA ILE A 456 23.99 5.52 -0.41
C ILE A 456 23.81 4.73 -1.76
N SER A 457 22.62 4.55 -2.35
CA SER A 457 22.44 4.20 -3.80
C SER A 457 21.02 4.52 -4.37
N GLY A 458 20.90 4.91 -5.66
CA GLY A 458 19.63 5.24 -6.36
C GLY A 458 19.67 6.35 -7.46
N THR A 459 18.52 6.70 -8.06
CA THR A 459 18.42 7.65 -9.20
C THR A 459 18.34 9.17 -8.87
N SER A 460 17.71 9.61 -7.78
CA SER A 460 17.70 10.98 -7.22
C SER A 460 19.05 11.68 -7.18
N MET A 461 20.17 10.97 -7.14
CA MET A 461 21.50 11.60 -7.16
C MET A 461 22.25 11.37 -8.48
N ALA A 462 21.73 10.54 -9.38
CA ALA A 462 22.05 10.61 -10.81
C ALA A 462 21.52 11.94 -11.39
N THR A 463 20.31 12.34 -11.01
CA THR A 463 19.62 13.58 -11.42
C THR A 463 20.43 14.88 -11.26
N PRO A 464 21.01 15.23 -10.09
CA PRO A 464 21.79 16.45 -9.89
C PRO A 464 23.10 16.49 -10.69
N HIS A 465 23.63 15.34 -11.14
CA HIS A 465 24.73 15.36 -12.12
C HIS A 465 24.26 15.93 -13.45
N VAL A 466 23.03 15.61 -13.85
CA VAL A 466 22.40 16.11 -15.09
C VAL A 466 21.93 17.55 -14.91
N ALA A 467 21.37 17.91 -13.75
CA ALA A 467 21.00 19.29 -13.44
C ALA A 467 22.22 20.24 -13.45
N GLY A 468 23.31 19.84 -12.78
CA GLY A 468 24.57 20.58 -12.84
C GLY A 468 25.18 20.60 -14.25
N ALA A 469 25.09 19.51 -15.02
CA ALA A 469 25.54 19.48 -16.41
C ALA A 469 24.73 20.44 -17.31
N ALA A 470 23.42 20.55 -17.11
CA ALA A 470 22.58 21.54 -17.77
C ALA A 470 22.97 22.97 -17.39
N ALA A 471 23.31 23.21 -16.12
CA ALA A 471 23.77 24.54 -15.68
C ALA A 471 25.10 24.95 -16.32
N LEU A 472 26.05 24.03 -16.51
CA LEU A 472 27.29 24.29 -17.26
C LEU A 472 27.00 24.68 -18.72
N LEU A 473 26.03 24.03 -19.37
CA LEU A 473 25.59 24.39 -20.73
C LEU A 473 24.84 25.72 -20.76
N LYS A 474 24.02 26.03 -19.75
CA LYS A 474 23.30 27.32 -19.66
C LYS A 474 24.28 28.49 -19.49
N GLN A 475 25.35 28.33 -18.71
CA GLN A 475 26.42 29.33 -18.60
C GLN A 475 27.09 29.58 -19.95
N GLN A 476 27.39 28.51 -20.70
CA GLN A 476 27.99 28.61 -22.04
C GLN A 476 27.02 29.18 -23.08
N HIS A 477 25.73 28.91 -22.93
CA HIS A 477 24.68 29.26 -23.87
C HIS A 477 23.43 29.82 -23.18
N PRO A 478 23.47 31.07 -22.65
CA PRO A 478 22.36 31.63 -21.87
C PRO A 478 21.04 31.74 -22.64
N LYS A 479 21.10 31.82 -23.97
CA LYS A 479 19.94 31.88 -24.88
C LYS A 479 19.41 30.52 -25.33
N TRP A 480 19.99 29.38 -24.89
CA TRP A 480 19.40 28.07 -25.15
C TRP A 480 18.16 27.84 -24.30
N THR A 481 17.15 27.25 -24.94
CA THR A 481 15.91 26.78 -24.30
C THR A 481 16.10 25.43 -23.59
N TYR A 482 15.20 25.06 -22.67
CA TYR A 482 15.20 23.75 -22.01
C TYR A 482 15.36 22.59 -23.02
N ALA A 483 14.62 22.63 -24.13
CA ALA A 483 14.64 21.63 -25.18
C ALA A 483 15.91 21.65 -26.05
N GLU A 484 16.79 22.65 -25.92
CA GLU A 484 18.14 22.64 -26.53
C GLU A 484 19.18 22.10 -25.55
N LEU A 485 19.07 22.46 -24.26
CA LEU A 485 19.86 21.87 -23.17
C LEU A 485 19.63 20.36 -23.09
N LYS A 486 18.35 19.91 -23.03
CA LYS A 486 17.94 18.50 -23.08
C LYS A 486 18.53 17.81 -24.31
N ALA A 487 18.32 18.37 -25.50
CA ALA A 487 18.81 17.77 -26.74
C ALA A 487 20.35 17.68 -26.83
N ALA A 488 21.10 18.64 -26.26
CA ALA A 488 22.56 18.60 -26.23
C ALA A 488 23.11 17.55 -25.25
N LEU A 489 22.49 17.38 -24.09
CA LEU A 489 22.85 16.36 -23.09
C LEU A 489 22.56 14.95 -23.61
N VAL A 490 21.37 14.73 -24.19
CA VAL A 490 20.97 13.45 -24.81
C VAL A 490 21.87 13.12 -26.00
N ALA A 491 22.06 14.05 -26.95
CA ALA A 491 22.83 13.81 -28.17
C ALA A 491 24.30 13.44 -27.94
N SER A 492 24.93 14.00 -26.91
CA SER A 492 26.37 13.85 -26.64
C SER A 492 26.74 12.62 -25.78
N ALA A 493 25.74 11.87 -25.31
CA ALA A 493 25.86 10.75 -24.37
C ALA A 493 26.77 9.60 -24.84
N LYS A 494 27.29 8.83 -23.88
CA LYS A 494 27.99 7.56 -24.08
C LYS A 494 27.01 6.40 -23.84
N GLY A 495 26.58 5.73 -24.90
CA GLY A 495 25.86 4.46 -24.79
C GLY A 495 26.70 3.35 -24.14
N GLY A 496 26.07 2.57 -23.26
CA GLY A 496 26.47 1.21 -22.87
C GLY A 496 25.70 0.14 -23.65
N ALA A 497 25.79 -1.11 -23.20
CA ALA A 497 25.12 -2.28 -23.80
C ALA A 497 23.72 -2.53 -23.18
N TYR A 498 22.85 -1.53 -23.29
CA TYR A 498 21.49 -1.53 -22.74
C TYR A 498 20.49 -0.95 -23.75
N THR A 499 19.21 -1.26 -23.60
CA THR A 499 18.12 -0.75 -24.44
C THR A 499 17.82 0.74 -24.19
N PRO A 500 17.14 1.43 -25.13
CA PRO A 500 16.51 2.74 -24.91
C PRO A 500 15.69 2.84 -23.63
N PHE A 501 14.93 1.81 -23.27
CA PHE A 501 14.09 1.79 -22.08
C PHE A 501 14.88 1.62 -20.77
N GLU A 502 16.13 1.16 -20.84
CA GLU A 502 17.01 1.05 -19.67
C GLU A 502 17.93 2.27 -19.49
N GLN A 503 18.50 2.81 -20.58
CA GLN A 503 19.52 3.85 -20.50
C GLN A 503 19.19 5.17 -21.23
N GLY A 504 18.04 5.25 -21.90
CA GLY A 504 17.76 6.31 -22.86
C GLY A 504 18.81 6.33 -23.97
N SER A 505 19.37 7.51 -24.28
CA SER A 505 20.54 7.61 -25.17
C SER A 505 21.88 7.20 -24.51
N GLY A 506 21.89 6.89 -23.21
CA GLY A 506 23.05 6.46 -22.44
C GLY A 506 23.59 7.53 -21.49
N ARG A 507 24.80 7.30 -20.96
CA ARG A 507 25.34 8.10 -19.87
C ARG A 507 25.80 9.48 -20.33
N ILE A 508 25.40 10.54 -19.61
CA ILE A 508 25.77 11.92 -19.95
C ILE A 508 27.29 12.17 -20.00
N ARG A 509 27.70 13.09 -20.89
CA ARG A 509 29.10 13.44 -21.18
C ARG A 509 29.28 14.95 -21.34
N VAL A 510 29.46 15.66 -20.23
CA VAL A 510 29.69 17.11 -20.18
C VAL A 510 30.86 17.52 -21.08
N ASP A 511 31.94 16.74 -21.09
CA ASP A 511 33.13 17.04 -21.91
C ASP A 511 32.93 16.92 -23.43
N ARG A 512 31.78 16.37 -23.85
CA ARG A 512 31.26 16.42 -25.23
C ARG A 512 30.16 17.46 -25.38
N ALA A 513 29.24 17.54 -24.42
CA ALA A 513 28.12 18.47 -24.43
C ALA A 513 28.55 19.94 -24.63
N ILE A 514 29.61 20.39 -23.94
CA ILE A 514 30.18 21.75 -24.10
C ILE A 514 30.82 22.02 -25.48
N LYS A 515 30.87 21.00 -26.35
CA LYS A 515 31.36 21.08 -27.74
C LYS A 515 30.27 20.72 -28.75
N GLN A 516 29.06 20.42 -28.26
CA GLN A 516 27.92 20.01 -29.07
C GLN A 516 27.31 21.24 -29.76
N LYS A 517 27.29 21.18 -31.08
CA LYS A 517 26.73 22.21 -31.97
C LYS A 517 25.62 21.64 -32.84
N VAL A 518 25.57 20.33 -33.07
CA VAL A 518 24.44 19.67 -33.76
C VAL A 518 23.67 18.80 -32.78
N VAL A 519 22.34 18.94 -32.76
CA VAL A 519 21.43 18.19 -31.89
C VAL A 519 20.27 17.59 -32.68
N ALA A 520 19.72 16.47 -32.21
CA ALA A 520 18.54 15.84 -32.78
C ALA A 520 17.23 16.43 -32.22
N ARG A 521 16.19 16.46 -33.04
CA ARG A 521 14.79 16.60 -32.64
C ARG A 521 13.90 15.64 -33.47
N PRO A 522 13.02 14.85 -32.83
CA PRO A 522 12.91 14.63 -31.38
C PRO A 522 14.20 14.00 -30.80
N VAL A 523 14.35 14.00 -29.47
CA VAL A 523 15.60 13.55 -28.80
C VAL A 523 15.71 12.02 -28.74
N SER A 524 14.55 11.35 -28.73
CA SER A 524 14.30 9.95 -29.03
C SER A 524 13.24 9.86 -30.13
N VAL A 525 13.26 8.84 -30.99
CA VAL A 525 12.25 8.63 -32.04
C VAL A 525 11.37 7.45 -31.64
N ASP A 526 10.26 7.76 -31.00
CA ASP A 526 9.24 6.79 -30.62
C ASP A 526 8.33 6.47 -31.81
N PHE A 527 8.15 5.19 -32.12
CA PHE A 527 7.22 4.73 -33.15
C PHE A 527 5.81 4.46 -32.59
N GLY A 528 5.68 4.21 -31.28
CA GLY A 528 4.45 3.77 -30.63
C GLY A 528 4.21 2.26 -30.78
N VAL A 529 2.99 1.83 -30.49
CA VAL A 529 2.53 0.45 -30.71
C VAL A 529 2.15 0.25 -32.18
N HIS A 530 2.84 -0.65 -32.87
CA HIS A 530 2.36 -1.25 -34.11
C HIS A 530 1.49 -2.44 -33.74
N ARG A 531 0.23 -2.46 -34.20
CA ARG A 531 -0.75 -3.50 -33.86
C ARG A 531 -0.50 -4.81 -34.61
N TRP A 532 -0.91 -5.91 -33.99
CA TRP A 532 -0.97 -7.25 -34.57
C TRP A 532 -2.21 -7.42 -35.49
N PRO A 533 -2.17 -8.24 -36.56
CA PRO A 533 -1.06 -9.05 -37.03
C PRO A 533 0.02 -8.21 -37.73
N HIS A 534 1.22 -8.76 -37.81
CA HIS A 534 2.37 -8.11 -38.44
C HIS A 534 2.62 -8.58 -39.88
N THR A 535 1.67 -9.26 -40.51
CA THR A 535 1.83 -9.84 -41.85
C THR A 535 1.56 -8.84 -42.97
N ASP A 536 0.67 -7.87 -42.74
CA ASP A 536 0.33 -6.76 -43.65
C ASP A 536 1.03 -5.43 -43.31
N ASP A 537 1.76 -5.40 -42.18
CA ASP A 537 2.49 -4.26 -41.62
C ASP A 537 3.31 -3.50 -42.68
N LYS A 538 3.07 -2.18 -42.78
CA LYS A 538 3.68 -1.30 -43.77
C LYS A 538 4.84 -0.51 -43.15
N PRO A 539 5.95 -0.25 -43.86
CA PRO A 539 7.05 0.51 -43.30
C PRO A 539 6.65 1.95 -42.91
N VAL A 540 6.78 2.29 -41.63
CA VAL A 540 6.46 3.63 -41.09
C VAL A 540 7.71 4.48 -41.04
N ALA A 541 7.63 5.71 -41.53
CA ALA A 541 8.72 6.70 -41.52
C ALA A 541 8.44 7.82 -40.49
N LYS A 542 9.39 8.08 -39.58
CA LYS A 542 9.36 9.24 -38.68
C LYS A 542 10.61 10.12 -38.88
N LYS A 543 10.40 11.43 -38.89
CA LYS A 543 11.39 12.45 -39.28
C LYS A 543 12.40 12.74 -38.17
N LEU A 544 13.65 12.31 -38.34
CA LEU A 544 14.76 12.66 -37.45
C LEU A 544 15.46 13.93 -37.97
N THR A 545 15.26 15.05 -37.27
CA THR A 545 15.75 16.37 -37.69
C THR A 545 16.98 16.79 -36.90
N TYR A 546 18.08 17.04 -37.59
CA TYR A 546 19.30 17.60 -37.00
C TYR A 546 19.25 19.13 -37.10
N LYS A 547 19.36 19.82 -35.96
CA LYS A 547 19.52 21.29 -35.88
C LYS A 547 20.98 21.62 -35.60
N ASN A 548 21.59 22.47 -36.42
CA ASN A 548 22.95 22.97 -36.22
C ASN A 548 22.89 24.36 -35.59
N LEU A 549 23.40 24.48 -34.37
CA LEU A 549 23.51 25.70 -33.56
C LEU A 549 24.83 26.45 -33.86
N GLY A 550 25.73 25.85 -34.64
CA GLY A 550 27.01 26.43 -35.05
C GLY A 550 26.95 27.32 -36.30
N THR A 551 28.03 28.08 -36.51
CA THR A 551 28.19 29.04 -37.62
C THR A 551 28.85 28.46 -38.88
N LYS A 552 29.16 27.16 -38.90
CA LYS A 552 29.65 26.43 -40.09
C LYS A 552 28.73 25.25 -40.36
N ALA A 553 28.51 24.90 -41.62
CA ALA A 553 27.77 23.70 -42.00
C ALA A 553 28.50 22.43 -41.51
N VAL A 554 27.75 21.39 -41.17
CA VAL A 554 28.30 20.12 -40.68
C VAL A 554 27.70 18.98 -41.49
N THR A 555 28.54 18.23 -42.20
CA THR A 555 28.14 16.95 -42.81
C THR A 555 28.31 15.83 -41.81
N LEU A 556 27.25 15.05 -41.60
CA LEU A 556 27.20 13.89 -40.73
C LEU A 556 27.02 12.62 -41.56
N THR A 557 27.79 11.58 -41.25
CA THR A 557 27.54 10.19 -41.68
C THR A 557 26.68 9.52 -40.61
N LEU A 558 25.58 8.89 -41.03
CA LEU A 558 24.60 8.24 -40.16
C LEU A 558 24.68 6.72 -40.26
N ALA A 559 24.59 6.05 -39.11
CA ALA A 559 24.37 4.61 -38.99
C ALA A 559 23.24 4.36 -37.99
N VAL A 560 22.50 3.26 -38.17
CA VAL A 560 21.51 2.77 -37.22
C VAL A 560 21.88 1.36 -36.79
N THR A 561 21.74 1.07 -35.50
CA THR A 561 21.93 -0.27 -34.92
C THR A 561 20.69 -0.61 -34.13
N GLY A 562 19.98 -1.66 -34.52
CA GLY A 562 18.77 -2.13 -33.84
C GLY A 562 19.01 -3.42 -33.06
N THR A 563 18.22 -3.62 -32.02
CA THR A 563 18.10 -4.87 -31.25
C THR A 563 16.64 -5.33 -31.19
N ASN A 564 16.45 -6.65 -31.11
CA ASN A 564 15.16 -7.27 -30.84
C ASN A 564 14.85 -7.24 -29.32
N PRO A 565 13.65 -7.69 -28.90
CA PRO A 565 13.25 -7.76 -27.48
C PRO A 565 14.14 -8.63 -26.58
N LYS A 566 14.99 -9.50 -27.15
CA LYS A 566 15.97 -10.33 -26.43
C LYS A 566 17.36 -9.68 -26.32
N GLY A 567 17.54 -8.47 -26.85
CA GLY A 567 18.83 -7.77 -26.91
C GLY A 567 19.75 -8.21 -28.06
N GLU A 568 19.33 -9.19 -28.86
CA GLU A 568 20.05 -9.67 -30.05
C GLU A 568 19.89 -8.65 -31.21
N PRO A 569 20.72 -8.67 -32.26
CA PRO A 569 20.58 -7.76 -33.40
C PRO A 569 19.19 -7.84 -34.06
N ALA A 570 18.58 -6.69 -34.34
CA ALA A 570 17.29 -6.62 -35.03
C ALA A 570 17.42 -7.13 -36.49
N PRO A 571 16.35 -7.73 -37.06
CA PRO A 571 16.35 -8.24 -38.44
C PRO A 571 16.81 -7.22 -39.49
N ALA A 572 17.49 -7.71 -40.53
CA ALA A 572 18.11 -6.85 -41.55
C ALA A 572 17.05 -6.00 -42.28
N GLY A 573 17.15 -4.68 -42.13
CA GLY A 573 16.19 -3.72 -42.69
C GLY A 573 14.97 -3.40 -41.83
N PHE A 574 14.83 -4.00 -40.64
CA PHE A 574 13.79 -3.65 -39.66
C PHE A 574 13.86 -2.17 -39.27
N PHE A 575 15.08 -1.67 -39.00
CA PHE A 575 15.37 -0.24 -38.89
C PHE A 575 16.20 0.20 -40.11
N LYS A 576 15.72 1.21 -40.84
CA LYS A 576 16.38 1.75 -42.04
C LYS A 576 16.44 3.29 -41.97
N LEU A 577 17.51 3.88 -42.50
CA LEU A 577 17.63 5.33 -42.68
C LEU A 577 17.37 5.69 -44.14
N GLY A 578 16.60 6.76 -44.39
CA GLY A 578 16.38 7.30 -45.73
C GLY A 578 17.67 7.83 -46.38
N ALA A 579 18.62 8.31 -45.56
CA ALA A 579 19.95 8.73 -46.01
C ALA A 579 21.04 8.33 -45.00
N ARG A 580 22.19 7.84 -45.50
CA ARG A 580 23.38 7.53 -44.68
C ARG A 580 24.33 8.72 -44.51
N LYS A 581 24.03 9.86 -45.13
CA LYS A 581 24.84 11.09 -45.07
C LYS A 581 23.91 12.30 -45.21
N VAL A 582 24.10 13.33 -44.39
CA VAL A 582 23.31 14.58 -44.44
C VAL A 582 24.20 15.78 -44.14
N THR A 583 23.99 16.90 -44.83
CA THR A 583 24.67 18.17 -44.52
C THR A 583 23.68 19.10 -43.83
N VAL A 584 24.00 19.50 -42.60
CA VAL A 584 23.19 20.43 -41.80
C VAL A 584 23.77 21.85 -41.97
N PRO A 585 23.05 22.80 -42.58
CA PRO A 585 23.57 24.16 -42.82
C PRO A 585 23.95 24.89 -41.54
N ALA A 586 24.80 25.92 -41.64
CA ALA A 586 25.10 26.80 -40.50
C ALA A 586 23.80 27.45 -39.97
N ARG A 587 23.58 27.40 -38.65
CA ARG A 587 22.32 27.83 -37.97
C ARG A 587 21.03 27.12 -38.46
N GLY A 588 21.13 26.16 -39.37
CA GLY A 588 20.02 25.56 -40.09
C GLY A 588 19.55 24.22 -39.52
N ARG A 589 18.72 23.53 -40.31
CA ARG A 589 18.23 22.17 -40.03
C ARG A 589 18.37 21.30 -41.27
N ALA A 590 18.46 19.99 -41.07
CA ALA A 590 18.29 19.00 -42.12
C ALA A 590 17.65 17.74 -41.52
N THR A 591 16.80 17.07 -42.30
CA THR A 591 15.98 15.94 -41.82
C THR A 591 16.34 14.67 -42.59
N VAL A 592 16.32 13.54 -41.89
CA VAL A 592 16.44 12.19 -42.47
C VAL A 592 15.33 11.35 -41.87
N ASP A 593 14.64 10.57 -42.70
CA ASP A 593 13.65 9.63 -42.18
C ASP A 593 14.32 8.42 -41.53
N LEU A 594 13.89 8.11 -40.30
CA LEU A 594 14.08 6.79 -39.71
C LEU A 594 12.83 5.98 -40.03
N ILE A 595 13.03 4.79 -40.60
CA ILE A 595 11.99 3.92 -41.12
C ILE A 595 12.01 2.62 -40.30
N VAL A 596 10.84 2.20 -39.82
CA VAL A 596 10.60 0.95 -39.12
C VAL A 596 9.76 0.02 -40.00
N ASN A 597 10.07 -1.27 -40.00
CA ASN A 597 9.33 -2.31 -40.72
C ASN A 597 9.14 -3.55 -39.83
N THR A 598 8.11 -3.49 -38.97
CA THR A 598 7.76 -4.51 -37.96
C THR A 598 7.38 -5.86 -38.53
N ARG A 599 6.95 -5.94 -39.81
CA ARG A 599 6.75 -7.21 -40.53
C ARG A 599 8.00 -8.09 -40.58
N LEU A 600 9.19 -7.50 -40.44
CA LEU A 600 10.46 -8.25 -40.41
C LEU A 600 10.76 -8.89 -39.04
N GLY A 601 9.92 -8.67 -38.01
CA GLY A 601 10.12 -9.25 -36.67
C GLY A 601 9.91 -10.76 -36.56
N GLY A 602 9.29 -11.39 -37.56
CA GLY A 602 9.00 -12.83 -37.55
C GLY A 602 7.95 -13.18 -36.49
N ASN A 603 8.30 -14.06 -35.55
CA ASN A 603 7.42 -14.54 -34.47
C ASN A 603 7.87 -14.02 -33.09
N LEU A 604 8.64 -12.93 -33.04
CA LEU A 604 9.11 -12.33 -31.79
C LEU A 604 8.48 -10.94 -31.63
N ASP A 605 7.56 -10.79 -30.69
CA ASP A 605 6.87 -9.53 -30.40
C ASP A 605 7.48 -8.83 -29.19
N GLY A 606 7.07 -7.58 -28.94
CA GLY A 606 7.57 -6.72 -27.87
C GLY A 606 8.44 -5.56 -28.35
N ALA A 607 9.27 -5.05 -27.44
CA ALA A 607 10.03 -3.82 -27.60
C ALA A 607 11.24 -3.96 -28.54
N TYR A 608 11.06 -3.64 -29.84
CA TYR A 608 12.19 -3.49 -30.75
C TYR A 608 12.83 -2.11 -30.58
N SER A 609 14.15 -2.10 -30.46
CA SER A 609 14.91 -0.94 -30.02
C SER A 609 16.01 -0.59 -31.02
N ALA A 610 16.41 0.68 -31.09
CA ALA A 610 17.50 1.11 -31.94
C ALA A 610 18.23 2.36 -31.43
N TYR A 611 19.44 2.53 -31.94
CA TYR A 611 20.22 3.75 -31.82
C TYR A 611 20.65 4.25 -33.20
N VAL A 612 20.20 5.45 -33.56
CA VAL A 612 20.82 6.21 -34.65
C VAL A 612 22.05 6.91 -34.09
N THR A 613 23.18 6.80 -34.78
CA THR A 613 24.38 7.60 -34.50
C THR A 613 24.82 8.36 -35.74
N ALA A 614 24.99 9.67 -35.59
CA ALA A 614 25.40 10.57 -36.65
C ALA A 614 26.74 11.23 -36.28
N LYS A 615 27.76 11.12 -37.13
CA LYS A 615 29.15 11.52 -36.83
C LYS A 615 29.74 12.34 -37.97
N GLY A 616 30.41 13.45 -37.66
CA GLY A 616 31.10 14.27 -38.67
C GLY A 616 31.39 15.70 -38.18
N GLY A 617 32.39 16.38 -38.76
CA GLY A 617 32.78 17.74 -38.35
C GLY A 617 33.16 17.89 -36.87
N GLY A 618 33.69 16.83 -36.25
CA GLY A 618 33.96 16.77 -34.80
C GLY A 618 32.70 16.63 -33.92
N GLN A 619 31.52 16.47 -34.51
CA GLN A 619 30.25 16.25 -33.84
C GLN A 619 29.90 14.76 -33.78
N GLY A 620 29.20 14.37 -32.72
CA GLY A 620 28.56 13.07 -32.59
C GLY A 620 27.18 13.24 -31.96
N VAL A 621 26.14 12.75 -32.62
CA VAL A 621 24.76 12.74 -32.13
C VAL A 621 24.35 11.28 -31.96
N ARG A 622 23.84 10.91 -30.78
CA ARG A 622 23.14 9.65 -30.53
C ARG A 622 21.66 9.94 -30.28
N THR A 623 20.80 9.15 -30.89
CA THR A 623 19.35 9.24 -30.76
C THR A 623 18.81 7.85 -30.54
N ALA A 624 18.16 7.63 -29.41
CA ALA A 624 17.42 6.40 -29.13
C ALA A 624 16.16 6.34 -29.99
N ALA A 625 15.70 5.14 -30.34
CA ALA A 625 14.43 4.91 -31.02
C ALA A 625 13.87 3.55 -30.59
N ALA A 626 12.54 3.40 -30.60
CA ALA A 626 11.89 2.14 -30.29
C ALA A 626 10.55 2.04 -31.02
N VAL A 627 10.10 0.81 -31.22
CA VAL A 627 8.73 0.46 -31.60
C VAL A 627 8.28 -0.67 -30.69
N GLN A 628 7.08 -0.56 -30.14
CA GLN A 628 6.43 -1.70 -29.52
C GLN A 628 5.74 -2.49 -30.63
N ARG A 629 6.26 -3.67 -30.95
CA ARG A 629 5.54 -4.65 -31.76
C ARG A 629 4.54 -5.31 -30.82
N GLU A 630 3.25 -5.05 -31.00
CA GLU A 630 2.20 -5.62 -30.16
C GLU A 630 2.33 -7.16 -30.16
N ALA A 631 2.08 -7.80 -29.01
CA ALA A 631 1.96 -9.25 -29.00
C ALA A 631 0.63 -9.67 -29.67
N GLU A 632 0.41 -10.96 -29.90
CA GLU A 632 -0.88 -11.45 -30.40
C GLU A 632 -2.04 -10.87 -29.55
N SER A 633 -2.92 -10.12 -30.20
CA SER A 633 -3.89 -9.24 -29.57
C SER A 633 -5.12 -9.06 -30.46
N TYR A 634 -6.28 -8.93 -29.83
CA TYR A 634 -7.57 -8.93 -30.52
C TYR A 634 -8.50 -7.82 -30.00
N ASP A 635 -9.38 -7.36 -30.89
CA ASP A 635 -10.41 -6.39 -30.55
C ASP A 635 -11.60 -7.10 -29.87
N VAL A 636 -12.06 -6.56 -28.75
CA VAL A 636 -13.16 -7.06 -27.92
C VAL A 636 -14.21 -5.97 -27.79
N THR A 637 -15.37 -6.15 -28.44
CA THR A 637 -16.53 -5.27 -28.32
C THR A 637 -17.42 -5.74 -27.16
N LEU A 638 -17.64 -4.90 -26.15
CA LEU A 638 -18.55 -5.17 -25.03
C LEU A 638 -19.76 -4.24 -25.10
N LYS A 639 -20.98 -4.80 -25.12
CA LYS A 639 -22.24 -4.04 -25.20
C LYS A 639 -23.10 -4.28 -23.97
N THR A 640 -23.47 -3.25 -23.22
CA THR A 640 -24.30 -3.35 -22.02
C THR A 640 -25.74 -2.96 -22.35
N VAL A 641 -26.72 -3.76 -21.89
CA VAL A 641 -28.15 -3.54 -22.18
C VAL A 641 -28.95 -3.59 -20.88
N GLY A 642 -29.76 -2.55 -20.64
CA GLY A 642 -30.57 -2.35 -19.43
C GLY A 642 -31.80 -3.26 -19.34
N ARG A 643 -32.50 -3.19 -18.19
CA ARG A 643 -33.74 -3.97 -17.96
C ARG A 643 -34.88 -3.58 -18.92
N ASP A 644 -34.87 -2.34 -19.40
CA ASP A 644 -35.75 -1.77 -20.41
C ASP A 644 -35.42 -2.23 -21.85
N GLY A 645 -34.18 -2.66 -22.09
CA GLY A 645 -33.65 -3.02 -23.40
C GLY A 645 -32.90 -1.90 -24.13
N ALA A 646 -32.69 -0.74 -23.49
CA ALA A 646 -31.83 0.32 -24.00
C ALA A 646 -30.33 0.03 -23.68
N PRO A 647 -29.36 0.74 -24.29
CA PRO A 647 -27.97 0.67 -23.84
C PRO A 647 -27.84 1.12 -22.38
N ALA A 648 -27.13 0.37 -21.55
CA ALA A 648 -27.03 0.67 -20.13
C ALA A 648 -25.93 1.71 -19.86
N VAL A 649 -26.30 2.99 -19.72
CA VAL A 649 -25.37 4.10 -19.46
C VAL A 649 -24.67 3.97 -18.10
N HIS A 650 -25.34 3.41 -17.09
CA HIS A 650 -24.81 3.21 -15.74
C HIS A 650 -24.28 1.78 -15.58
N HIS A 651 -23.03 1.56 -15.96
CA HIS A 651 -22.37 0.25 -15.85
C HIS A 651 -20.96 0.35 -15.27
N VAL A 652 -20.58 -0.72 -14.56
CA VAL A 652 -19.19 -1.03 -14.19
C VAL A 652 -18.78 -2.25 -15.02
N LEU A 653 -17.70 -2.14 -15.80
CA LEU A 653 -17.09 -3.26 -16.51
C LEU A 653 -15.67 -3.51 -16.00
N ASP A 654 -15.33 -4.79 -15.89
CA ASP A 654 -14.05 -5.26 -15.37
C ASP A 654 -13.56 -6.41 -16.26
N LEU A 655 -12.44 -6.23 -16.96
CA LEU A 655 -11.78 -7.27 -17.73
C LEU A 655 -10.37 -7.51 -17.18
N THR A 656 -10.13 -8.71 -16.63
CA THR A 656 -8.88 -9.07 -15.92
C THR A 656 -8.22 -10.27 -16.58
N GLY A 657 -7.00 -10.14 -17.08
CA GLY A 657 -6.28 -11.22 -17.73
C GLY A 657 -5.54 -12.12 -16.74
N VAL A 658 -5.68 -13.44 -16.89
CA VAL A 658 -5.25 -14.45 -15.90
C VAL A 658 -4.34 -15.55 -16.47
N SER A 659 -4.15 -15.59 -17.79
CA SER A 659 -3.25 -16.53 -18.48
C SER A 659 -2.62 -15.89 -19.74
N GLY A 660 -1.79 -16.62 -20.48
CA GLY A 660 -1.26 -16.20 -21.78
C GLY A 660 -0.46 -14.88 -21.75
N LEU A 661 -0.56 -14.11 -22.82
CA LEU A 661 -0.02 -12.75 -22.92
C LEU A 661 -0.86 -11.73 -22.12
N ALA A 662 -2.08 -12.11 -21.75
CA ALA A 662 -3.03 -11.31 -20.96
C ALA A 662 -2.72 -11.24 -19.46
N ARG A 663 -1.89 -12.13 -18.91
CA ARG A 663 -1.69 -12.26 -17.46
C ARG A 663 -1.34 -10.93 -16.80
N ASP A 664 -1.99 -10.65 -15.66
CA ASP A 664 -1.81 -9.46 -14.83
C ASP A 664 -2.23 -8.13 -15.51
N THR A 665 -2.81 -8.18 -16.72
CA THR A 665 -3.47 -7.02 -17.34
C THR A 665 -4.87 -6.78 -16.76
N TRP A 666 -5.28 -5.51 -16.71
CA TRP A 666 -6.60 -5.11 -16.22
C TRP A 666 -7.11 -3.88 -16.96
N PHE A 667 -8.38 -3.95 -17.37
CA PHE A 667 -9.11 -2.88 -18.03
C PHE A 667 -10.44 -2.64 -17.31
N THR A 668 -10.77 -1.37 -17.05
CA THR A 668 -12.09 -0.90 -16.59
C THR A 668 -12.77 -0.09 -17.69
N PRO A 669 -13.20 -0.72 -18.80
CA PRO A 669 -13.74 0.00 -19.96
C PRO A 669 -15.09 0.68 -19.63
N TYR A 670 -15.29 1.88 -20.17
CA TYR A 670 -16.57 2.59 -20.13
C TYR A 670 -16.80 3.31 -21.46
N ASP A 671 -18.06 3.36 -21.90
CA ASP A 671 -18.54 4.27 -22.94
C ASP A 671 -19.98 4.67 -22.62
N GLN A 672 -20.31 5.96 -22.83
CA GLN A 672 -21.65 6.48 -22.56
C GLN A 672 -22.75 5.84 -23.43
N ASP A 673 -22.40 5.36 -24.63
CA ASP A 673 -23.32 4.72 -25.57
C ASP A 673 -23.56 3.23 -25.22
N GLY A 674 -23.04 2.76 -24.07
CA GLY A 674 -23.17 1.38 -23.62
C GLY A 674 -22.45 0.36 -24.52
N THR A 675 -21.53 0.80 -25.38
CA THR A 675 -20.73 -0.06 -26.26
C THR A 675 -19.26 0.36 -26.21
N VAL A 676 -18.40 -0.48 -25.65
CA VAL A 676 -16.95 -0.22 -25.60
C VAL A 676 -16.21 -1.15 -26.55
N ASP A 677 -15.36 -0.60 -27.40
CA ASP A 677 -14.36 -1.33 -28.17
C ASP A 677 -13.00 -1.19 -27.48
N LEU A 678 -12.45 -2.32 -27.00
CA LEU A 678 -11.13 -2.40 -26.37
C LEU A 678 -10.26 -3.41 -27.13
N ARG A 679 -8.94 -3.27 -27.03
CA ARG A 679 -7.98 -4.14 -27.70
C ARG A 679 -7.01 -4.71 -26.68
N VAL A 680 -6.93 -6.04 -26.59
CA VAL A 680 -6.26 -6.73 -25.48
C VAL A 680 -5.44 -7.92 -25.98
N PRO A 681 -4.36 -8.33 -25.27
CA PRO A 681 -3.57 -9.51 -25.63
C PRO A 681 -4.36 -10.81 -25.65
N GLU A 682 -3.82 -11.82 -26.35
CA GLU A 682 -4.26 -13.20 -26.29
C GLU A 682 -4.13 -13.79 -24.87
N GLY A 683 -5.07 -14.67 -24.52
CA GLY A 683 -5.10 -15.41 -23.26
C GLY A 683 -6.50 -15.50 -22.67
N ASP A 684 -6.60 -16.02 -21.45
CA ASP A 684 -7.84 -16.10 -20.70
C ASP A 684 -8.05 -14.88 -19.81
N TYR A 685 -9.30 -14.44 -19.75
CA TYR A 685 -9.76 -13.33 -18.92
C TYR A 685 -10.95 -13.74 -18.04
N ILE A 686 -11.09 -13.03 -16.92
CA ILE A 686 -12.36 -12.87 -16.19
C ILE A 686 -13.03 -11.59 -16.72
N LEU A 687 -14.28 -11.69 -17.13
CA LEU A 687 -15.11 -10.53 -17.50
C LEU A 687 -16.27 -10.40 -16.51
N ASN A 688 -16.38 -9.23 -15.89
CA ASN A 688 -17.46 -8.84 -14.99
C ASN A 688 -18.21 -7.61 -15.53
N ALA A 689 -19.50 -7.55 -15.23
CA ALA A 689 -20.36 -6.41 -15.51
C ALA A 689 -21.35 -6.20 -14.37
N GLY A 690 -21.39 -5.01 -13.80
CA GLY A 690 -22.48 -4.54 -12.93
C GLY A 690 -23.28 -3.47 -13.66
N ILE A 691 -24.50 -3.80 -14.09
CA ILE A 691 -25.43 -2.80 -14.64
C ILE A 691 -26.27 -2.27 -13.48
N VAL A 692 -26.11 -0.99 -13.17
CA VAL A 692 -26.89 -0.30 -12.15
C VAL A 692 -28.18 0.17 -12.82
N VAL A 693 -29.31 -0.15 -12.20
CA VAL A 693 -30.63 0.13 -12.80
C VAL A 693 -30.97 1.61 -12.71
N ASP A 694 -30.52 2.26 -11.64
CA ASP A 694 -30.73 3.66 -11.31
C ASP A 694 -29.66 4.05 -10.26
N PRO A 695 -28.82 5.08 -10.49
CA PRO A 695 -27.83 5.50 -9.50
C PRO A 695 -28.45 6.26 -8.31
N ASP A 696 -29.61 6.90 -8.49
CA ASP A 696 -30.30 7.70 -7.47
C ASP A 696 -31.26 6.84 -6.61
N ASP A 697 -31.73 5.71 -7.13
CA ASP A 697 -32.62 4.78 -6.42
C ASP A 697 -32.02 3.37 -6.31
N ALA A 698 -31.21 3.19 -5.27
CA ALA A 698 -30.59 1.94 -4.89
C ALA A 698 -31.59 0.77 -4.66
N ALA A 699 -32.89 1.03 -4.40
CA ALA A 699 -33.86 -0.04 -4.21
C ALA A 699 -34.21 -0.78 -5.51
N LYS A 700 -33.92 -0.19 -6.67
CA LYS A 700 -33.99 -0.86 -7.98
C LYS A 700 -32.85 -1.87 -8.19
N GLY A 701 -31.73 -1.69 -7.51
CA GLY A 701 -30.62 -2.64 -7.39
C GLY A 701 -29.68 -2.74 -8.61
N VAL A 702 -28.95 -3.85 -8.69
CA VAL A 702 -27.89 -4.10 -9.68
C VAL A 702 -28.08 -5.45 -10.36
N ASP A 703 -27.82 -5.49 -11.66
CA ASP A 703 -27.68 -6.70 -12.46
C ASP A 703 -26.19 -7.07 -12.59
N TRP A 704 -25.76 -8.11 -11.88
CA TRP A 704 -24.37 -8.60 -11.94
C TRP A 704 -24.25 -9.77 -12.91
N LEU A 705 -23.60 -9.54 -14.05
CA LEU A 705 -23.28 -10.54 -15.05
C LEU A 705 -21.79 -10.87 -14.97
N ALA A 706 -21.46 -12.16 -14.88
CA ALA A 706 -20.08 -12.59 -14.70
C ALA A 706 -19.74 -13.77 -15.62
N ARG A 707 -18.63 -13.64 -16.34
CA ARG A 707 -17.98 -14.68 -17.16
C ARG A 707 -16.61 -15.00 -16.56
N PRO A 708 -16.49 -16.02 -15.69
CA PRO A 708 -15.22 -16.42 -15.08
C PRO A 708 -14.19 -16.99 -16.06
N THR A 709 -14.54 -17.22 -17.33
CA THR A 709 -13.61 -17.74 -18.33
C THR A 709 -13.96 -17.20 -19.72
N LEU A 710 -13.14 -16.25 -20.20
CA LEU A 710 -13.18 -15.61 -21.50
C LEU A 710 -11.80 -15.73 -22.15
N THR A 711 -11.57 -16.82 -22.89
CA THR A 711 -10.43 -16.91 -23.81
C THR A 711 -10.61 -15.90 -24.95
N VAL A 712 -9.57 -15.12 -25.23
CA VAL A 712 -9.51 -14.13 -26.31
C VAL A 712 -8.53 -14.63 -27.37
N ASP A 713 -9.07 -15.39 -28.33
CA ASP A 713 -8.38 -16.13 -29.39
C ASP A 713 -8.62 -15.54 -30.80
N ARG A 714 -9.43 -14.48 -30.89
CA ARG A 714 -9.89 -13.79 -32.10
C ARG A 714 -10.66 -12.52 -31.73
N ARG A 715 -11.09 -11.73 -32.72
CA ARG A 715 -12.06 -10.64 -32.49
C ARG A 715 -13.32 -11.19 -31.83
N ILE A 716 -13.74 -10.56 -30.74
CA ILE A 716 -14.91 -10.95 -29.94
C ILE A 716 -15.91 -9.78 -29.88
N SER A 717 -17.21 -10.12 -29.86
CA SER A 717 -18.28 -9.19 -29.53
C SER A 717 -19.23 -9.87 -28.57
N LEU A 718 -19.53 -9.25 -27.42
CA LEU A 718 -20.40 -9.80 -26.38
C LEU A 718 -21.45 -8.77 -25.96
N THR A 719 -22.70 -9.23 -25.84
CA THR A 719 -23.78 -8.45 -25.22
C THR A 719 -24.00 -8.93 -23.79
N LEU A 720 -24.00 -7.97 -22.87
CA LEU A 720 -24.15 -8.09 -21.43
C LEU A 720 -25.55 -7.56 -21.10
N ASP A 721 -26.54 -8.44 -21.27
CA ASP A 721 -27.96 -8.08 -21.25
C ASP A 721 -28.59 -8.33 -19.88
N ALA A 722 -28.89 -7.25 -19.16
CA ALA A 722 -29.50 -7.28 -17.83
C ALA A 722 -30.81 -8.07 -17.77
N ARG A 723 -31.55 -8.18 -18.87
CA ARG A 723 -32.81 -8.93 -18.93
C ARG A 723 -32.60 -10.44 -18.80
N THR A 724 -31.37 -10.92 -18.99
CA THR A 724 -30.98 -12.33 -18.79
C THR A 724 -30.70 -12.71 -17.33
N THR A 725 -30.53 -11.73 -16.44
CA THR A 725 -30.32 -12.01 -15.01
C THR A 725 -31.58 -12.56 -14.36
N LYS A 726 -31.42 -13.24 -13.22
CA LYS A 726 -32.53 -13.67 -12.36
C LYS A 726 -32.34 -13.15 -10.93
N PRO A 727 -33.42 -12.86 -10.19
CA PRO A 727 -33.33 -12.31 -8.85
C PRO A 727 -32.60 -13.22 -7.87
N VAL A 728 -32.03 -12.58 -6.86
CA VAL A 728 -31.46 -13.24 -5.69
C VAL A 728 -32.45 -13.10 -4.53
N ASP A 729 -32.86 -14.21 -3.95
CA ASP A 729 -33.87 -14.33 -2.91
C ASP A 729 -33.30 -15.18 -1.77
N ILE A 730 -32.65 -14.52 -0.81
CA ILE A 730 -32.03 -15.16 0.35
C ILE A 730 -32.69 -14.61 1.60
N THR A 731 -33.30 -15.50 2.39
CA THR A 731 -34.10 -15.12 3.57
C THR A 731 -33.78 -15.99 4.77
N VAL A 732 -34.15 -15.51 5.94
CA VAL A 732 -33.93 -16.17 7.25
C VAL A 732 -35.25 -16.64 7.86
N PRO A 733 -35.25 -17.52 8.89
CA PRO A 733 -36.48 -18.08 9.47
C PRO A 733 -37.45 -17.08 10.11
N ASP A 734 -37.03 -15.84 10.34
CA ASP A 734 -37.85 -14.75 10.86
C ASP A 734 -38.21 -13.81 9.70
N PRO A 735 -39.48 -13.79 9.23
CA PRO A 735 -39.90 -12.95 8.11
C PRO A 735 -39.97 -11.45 8.47
N ALA A 736 -39.87 -11.09 9.76
CA ALA A 736 -39.79 -9.70 10.21
C ALA A 736 -38.33 -9.20 10.35
N ALA A 737 -37.33 -10.05 10.09
CA ALA A 737 -35.94 -9.66 10.21
C ALA A 737 -35.49 -8.81 9.00
N ARG A 738 -35.19 -7.53 9.24
CA ARG A 738 -34.66 -6.60 8.22
C ARG A 738 -33.24 -7.03 7.83
N GLN A 739 -32.92 -7.04 6.53
CA GLN A 739 -31.56 -7.21 6.05
C GLN A 739 -30.72 -5.93 6.28
N VAL A 740 -29.46 -6.11 6.65
CA VAL A 740 -28.47 -5.04 6.90
C VAL A 740 -27.14 -5.27 6.16
N LEU A 741 -26.97 -6.43 5.53
CA LEU A 741 -25.85 -6.73 4.62
C LEU A 741 -26.25 -7.84 3.64
N ALA A 742 -25.88 -7.66 2.38
CA ALA A 742 -25.78 -8.65 1.32
C ALA A 742 -24.38 -8.56 0.71
N ALA A 743 -23.68 -9.69 0.67
CA ALA A 743 -22.31 -9.79 0.18
C ALA A 743 -22.13 -11.05 -0.67
N PRO A 744 -22.46 -10.99 -1.97
CA PRO A 744 -22.14 -12.03 -2.92
C PRO A 744 -20.69 -11.86 -3.43
N GLU A 745 -19.96 -12.96 -3.52
CA GLU A 745 -18.55 -13.03 -3.97
C GLU A 745 -18.42 -14.25 -4.91
N PHE A 746 -17.56 -14.16 -5.93
CA PHE A 746 -16.92 -15.33 -6.50
C PHE A 746 -15.40 -15.15 -6.52
N ALA A 747 -14.68 -16.27 -6.48
CA ALA A 747 -13.24 -16.29 -6.66
C ALA A 747 -12.82 -17.35 -7.67
N LEU A 748 -11.84 -17.02 -8.53
CA LEU A 748 -11.23 -17.94 -9.48
C LEU A 748 -9.75 -18.13 -9.13
N THR A 749 -9.32 -19.37 -8.97
CA THR A 749 -7.90 -19.71 -8.73
C THR A 749 -7.23 -20.13 -10.04
N VAL A 750 -6.22 -19.40 -10.50
CA VAL A 750 -5.48 -19.69 -11.76
C VAL A 750 -3.98 -19.65 -11.50
N GLY A 751 -3.26 -20.70 -11.87
CA GLY A 751 -1.78 -20.76 -11.75
C GLY A 751 -1.23 -20.77 -10.31
N GLY A 752 -2.08 -20.70 -9.29
CA GLY A 752 -1.71 -20.55 -7.88
C GLY A 752 -2.25 -19.26 -7.25
N ASP A 753 -2.55 -18.25 -8.07
CA ASP A 753 -3.13 -16.97 -7.65
C ASP A 753 -4.65 -17.05 -7.58
N SER A 754 -5.27 -16.16 -6.81
CA SER A 754 -6.72 -16.08 -6.64
C SER A 754 -7.23 -14.69 -6.99
N TYR A 755 -8.22 -14.63 -7.89
CA TYR A 755 -8.86 -13.40 -8.36
C TYR A 755 -10.28 -13.38 -7.83
N SER A 756 -10.62 -12.39 -7.01
CA SER A 756 -11.95 -12.26 -6.40
C SER A 756 -12.77 -11.12 -7.02
N SER A 757 -14.09 -11.26 -6.99
CA SER A 757 -15.02 -10.22 -7.42
C SER A 757 -16.33 -10.34 -6.64
N GLY A 758 -16.78 -9.25 -6.03
CA GLY A 758 -18.01 -9.25 -5.23
C GLY A 758 -18.59 -7.87 -5.01
N TRP A 759 -19.73 -7.83 -4.34
CA TRP A 759 -20.48 -6.61 -4.06
C TRP A 759 -20.70 -6.41 -2.57
N LEU A 760 -20.76 -5.15 -2.15
CA LEU A 760 -21.25 -4.74 -0.84
C LEU A 760 -22.58 -4.00 -1.02
N LEU A 761 -23.64 -4.62 -0.52
CA LEU A 761 -25.03 -4.21 -0.69
C LEU A 761 -25.73 -4.24 0.67
N ASP A 762 -26.75 -3.41 0.86
CA ASP A 762 -27.50 -3.38 2.12
C ASP A 762 -28.56 -4.52 2.16
N THR A 763 -29.01 -4.99 0.99
CA THR A 763 -29.95 -6.10 0.81
C THR A 763 -29.75 -6.84 -0.52
N TYR A 764 -30.28 -8.06 -0.63
CA TYR A 764 -30.41 -8.78 -1.91
C TYR A 764 -31.66 -8.36 -2.73
N ALA A 765 -32.59 -7.58 -2.16
CA ALA A 765 -33.70 -7.04 -2.93
C ALA A 765 -33.19 -6.15 -4.09
N GLY A 766 -33.81 -6.26 -5.27
CA GLY A 766 -33.36 -5.59 -6.49
C GLY A 766 -32.10 -6.19 -7.14
N PHE A 767 -31.29 -6.98 -6.41
CA PHE A 767 -30.10 -7.63 -6.93
C PHE A 767 -30.44 -8.88 -7.76
N ARG A 768 -29.78 -9.00 -8.92
CA ARG A 768 -29.99 -10.12 -9.86
C ARG A 768 -28.66 -10.57 -10.44
N THR A 769 -28.54 -11.84 -10.80
CA THR A 769 -27.29 -12.40 -11.35
C THR A 769 -27.44 -13.21 -12.63
N ALA A 770 -26.38 -13.24 -13.44
CA ALA A 770 -26.21 -14.16 -14.56
C ALA A 770 -24.79 -14.71 -14.66
N HIS A 771 -24.66 -16.03 -14.77
CA HIS A 771 -23.44 -16.66 -15.29
C HIS A 771 -23.44 -16.59 -16.82
N LEU A 772 -22.35 -16.07 -17.39
CA LEU A 772 -22.12 -15.98 -18.82
C LEU A 772 -20.99 -16.93 -19.27
N GLY A 773 -21.16 -17.53 -20.45
CA GLY A 773 -20.14 -18.38 -21.07
C GLY A 773 -20.15 -19.87 -20.64
N PRO A 774 -19.02 -20.58 -20.83
CA PRO A 774 -18.89 -22.01 -20.58
C PRO A 774 -18.79 -22.34 -19.08
N ARG A 775 -18.79 -23.63 -18.74
CA ARG A 775 -18.44 -24.08 -17.38
C ARG A 775 -16.94 -23.87 -17.11
N THR A 776 -16.60 -23.51 -15.88
CA THR A 776 -15.22 -23.49 -15.40
C THR A 776 -14.90 -24.82 -14.74
N ALA A 777 -13.95 -25.58 -15.30
CA ALA A 777 -13.62 -26.93 -14.84
C ALA A 777 -12.65 -26.94 -13.63
N GLY A 778 -12.31 -28.14 -13.14
CA GLY A 778 -11.23 -28.36 -12.18
C GLY A 778 -11.48 -27.88 -10.74
N GLY A 779 -12.67 -27.35 -10.43
CA GLY A 779 -12.97 -26.78 -9.12
C GLY A 779 -12.12 -25.55 -8.78
N MET A 780 -11.70 -24.80 -9.80
CA MET A 780 -10.95 -23.54 -9.68
C MET A 780 -11.83 -22.36 -9.27
N LEU A 781 -13.14 -22.45 -9.57
CA LEU A 781 -14.13 -21.42 -9.28
C LEU A 781 -14.90 -21.74 -7.99
N SER A 782 -15.10 -20.72 -7.16
CA SER A 782 -15.99 -20.74 -6.00
C SER A 782 -16.97 -19.57 -6.04
N GLN A 783 -18.14 -19.74 -5.44
CA GLN A 783 -19.10 -18.66 -5.22
C GLN A 783 -19.62 -18.69 -3.79
N THR A 784 -19.66 -17.52 -3.15
CA THR A 784 -20.13 -17.29 -1.80
C THR A 784 -21.35 -16.38 -1.81
N TRP A 785 -22.32 -16.70 -0.97
CA TRP A 785 -23.50 -15.90 -0.70
C TRP A 785 -23.58 -15.63 0.80
N ALA A 786 -23.18 -14.43 1.21
CA ALA A 786 -23.21 -14.00 2.60
C ALA A 786 -24.23 -12.89 2.85
N GLY A 787 -24.80 -12.85 4.05
CA GLY A 787 -25.74 -11.80 4.43
C GLY A 787 -26.01 -11.75 5.92
N GLN A 788 -26.53 -10.61 6.38
CA GLN A 788 -26.87 -10.39 7.79
C GLN A 788 -28.22 -9.69 7.92
N TRP A 789 -29.01 -10.12 8.92
CA TRP A 789 -30.35 -9.60 9.22
C TRP A 789 -30.51 -9.34 10.71
N THR A 790 -31.32 -8.34 11.07
CA THR A 790 -31.71 -7.99 12.43
C THR A 790 -33.18 -8.30 12.66
N GLY A 791 -33.47 -9.26 13.54
CA GLY A 791 -34.82 -9.59 13.98
C GLY A 791 -35.25 -8.75 15.19
N GLY A 792 -36.49 -8.95 15.64
CA GLY A 792 -37.04 -8.21 16.79
C GLY A 792 -36.21 -8.37 18.08
N GLY A 793 -36.02 -7.26 18.80
CA GLY A 793 -35.35 -7.25 20.11
C GLY A 793 -33.84 -7.44 20.06
N THR A 794 -33.35 -8.67 20.16
CA THR A 794 -31.92 -9.00 20.28
C THR A 794 -31.46 -10.14 19.37
N ALA A 795 -32.20 -10.41 18.30
CA ALA A 795 -31.86 -11.44 17.31
C ALA A 795 -31.03 -10.84 16.15
N GLN A 796 -29.90 -11.46 15.83
CA GLN A 796 -29.13 -11.17 14.61
C GLN A 796 -28.86 -12.50 13.89
N TYR A 797 -29.17 -12.55 12.60
CA TYR A 797 -28.82 -13.66 11.72
C TYR A 797 -27.57 -13.26 10.95
N ALA A 798 -26.60 -14.16 10.87
CA ALA A 798 -25.48 -14.05 9.94
C ALA A 798 -25.36 -15.38 9.21
N THR A 799 -25.44 -15.36 7.89
CA THR A 799 -25.36 -16.57 7.08
C THR A 799 -24.32 -16.40 5.99
N ALA A 800 -23.55 -17.45 5.76
CA ALA A 800 -22.81 -17.65 4.52
C ALA A 800 -23.10 -19.06 3.99
N GLY A 801 -23.16 -19.18 2.66
CA GLY A 801 -23.33 -20.43 1.93
C GLY A 801 -22.68 -20.35 0.56
N GLY A 802 -22.71 -21.47 -0.17
CA GLY A 802 -21.96 -21.63 -1.43
C GLY A 802 -20.76 -22.56 -1.27
N GLY A 803 -19.69 -22.33 -2.02
CA GLY A 803 -18.50 -23.18 -2.11
C GLY A 803 -17.96 -23.28 -3.54
N LYS A 804 -17.23 -24.35 -3.87
CA LYS A 804 -16.74 -24.61 -5.22
C LYS A 804 -17.89 -24.92 -6.19
N VAL A 805 -17.84 -24.37 -7.40
CA VAL A 805 -18.89 -24.50 -8.43
C VAL A 805 -18.30 -24.57 -9.86
N GLU A 806 -19.01 -25.21 -10.80
CA GLU A 806 -18.65 -25.18 -12.24
C GLU A 806 -19.32 -24.01 -13.01
N LYS A 807 -20.35 -23.40 -12.42
CA LYS A 807 -21.02 -22.19 -12.89
C LYS A 807 -21.41 -21.34 -11.70
N LEU A 808 -21.40 -20.02 -11.90
CA LEU A 808 -22.05 -19.10 -10.98
C LEU A 808 -23.58 -19.27 -11.06
N ALA A 809 -24.30 -18.88 -10.01
CA ALA A 809 -25.75 -18.95 -10.02
C ALA A 809 -26.37 -17.79 -10.83
N THR A 810 -27.20 -18.11 -11.83
CA THR A 810 -28.07 -17.16 -12.54
C THR A 810 -29.36 -17.01 -11.75
N GLY A 811 -29.39 -16.04 -10.83
CA GLY A 811 -30.30 -15.99 -9.69
C GLY A 811 -29.93 -17.04 -8.63
N CYS A 812 -30.29 -16.77 -7.38
CA CYS A 812 -30.05 -17.69 -6.26
C CYS A 812 -31.20 -17.61 -5.26
N THR A 813 -31.82 -18.75 -4.94
CA THR A 813 -32.91 -18.82 -3.95
C THR A 813 -32.44 -19.65 -2.75
N LYS A 814 -32.36 -19.04 -1.56
CA LYS A 814 -31.97 -19.70 -0.32
C LYS A 814 -32.73 -19.16 0.89
N HIS A 815 -33.84 -19.82 1.21
CA HIS A 815 -34.51 -19.68 2.49
C HIS A 815 -33.78 -20.55 3.52
N TRP A 816 -33.12 -19.93 4.50
CA TRP A 816 -32.47 -20.63 5.60
C TRP A 816 -33.52 -21.13 6.59
N ARG A 817 -33.39 -22.38 7.03
CA ARG A 817 -34.27 -23.01 8.02
C ARG A 817 -33.61 -22.97 9.41
N LYS A 818 -34.41 -22.88 10.47
CA LYS A 818 -33.92 -22.86 11.87
C LYS A 818 -33.02 -24.06 12.23
N GLY A 819 -33.26 -25.21 11.60
CA GLY A 819 -32.44 -26.42 11.76
C GLY A 819 -31.07 -26.40 11.06
N GLU A 820 -30.80 -25.41 10.18
CA GLU A 820 -29.50 -25.22 9.50
C GLU A 820 -28.58 -24.23 10.22
N LEU A 821 -29.10 -23.58 11.27
CA LEU A 821 -28.43 -22.51 11.99
C LEU A 821 -27.98 -22.98 13.39
N ALA A 822 -26.81 -22.54 13.82
CA ALA A 822 -26.36 -22.63 15.20
C ALA A 822 -26.81 -21.39 15.98
N THR A 823 -27.19 -21.56 17.25
CA THR A 823 -27.59 -20.44 18.12
C THR A 823 -26.44 -20.07 19.06
N VAL A 824 -25.92 -18.84 19.00
CA VAL A 824 -24.87 -18.35 19.91
C VAL A 824 -25.43 -17.24 20.80
N ARG A 825 -25.68 -17.55 22.06
CA ARG A 825 -26.11 -16.59 23.08
C ARG A 825 -24.90 -15.78 23.54
N THR A 826 -24.83 -14.53 23.12
CA THR A 826 -23.66 -13.67 23.31
C THR A 826 -23.95 -12.60 24.36
N GLY A 827 -23.21 -12.61 25.46
CA GLY A 827 -23.20 -11.56 26.47
C GLY A 827 -22.27 -10.42 26.06
N LEU A 828 -22.80 -9.21 26.02
CA LEU A 828 -22.07 -7.99 25.67
C LEU A 828 -21.78 -7.24 26.97
N GLY A 829 -20.53 -7.32 27.43
CA GLY A 829 -20.10 -6.60 28.64
C GLY A 829 -19.83 -5.13 28.36
N ALA A 830 -19.99 -4.31 29.40
CA ALA A 830 -19.49 -2.93 29.48
C ALA A 830 -19.57 -2.49 30.96
N SER A 831 -18.49 -1.90 31.48
CA SER A 831 -18.45 -1.36 32.86
C SER A 831 -18.49 0.17 32.92
N GLY A 832 -18.42 0.85 31.77
CA GLY A 832 -18.82 2.25 31.61
C GLY A 832 -20.33 2.38 31.36
N THR A 833 -20.91 3.53 31.70
CA THR A 833 -22.36 3.81 31.55
C THR A 833 -22.70 4.43 30.20
N GLY A 834 -23.92 4.16 29.69
CA GLY A 834 -24.45 4.84 28.50
C GLY A 834 -23.82 4.42 27.17
N ARG A 835 -23.18 3.25 27.12
CA ARG A 835 -22.40 2.80 25.94
C ARG A 835 -23.23 1.99 24.96
N LYS A 836 -22.87 2.07 23.68
CA LYS A 836 -23.34 1.15 22.63
C LYS A 836 -22.29 0.05 22.38
N GLY A 837 -22.67 -1.04 21.74
CA GLY A 837 -21.75 -2.07 21.26
C GLY A 837 -22.41 -3.04 20.31
N ALA A 838 -21.59 -3.72 19.50
CA ALA A 838 -22.03 -4.66 18.46
C ALA A 838 -21.23 -5.96 18.48
N VAL A 839 -21.76 -7.00 17.84
CA VAL A 839 -21.02 -8.23 17.55
C VAL A 839 -20.93 -8.39 16.04
N LEU A 840 -19.71 -8.57 15.55
CA LEU A 840 -19.41 -8.88 14.16
C LEU A 840 -19.19 -10.39 14.04
N ALA A 841 -19.77 -10.97 12.99
CA ALA A 841 -19.68 -12.40 12.70
C ALA A 841 -19.07 -12.57 11.32
N TRP A 842 -17.76 -12.82 11.29
CA TRP A 842 -16.97 -13.01 10.08
C TRP A 842 -17.10 -14.46 9.62
N ALA A 843 -17.65 -14.70 8.44
CA ALA A 843 -17.73 -16.06 7.88
C ALA A 843 -16.49 -16.40 7.06
N GLN A 844 -16.05 -17.65 7.12
CA GLN A 844 -14.98 -18.17 6.27
C GLN A 844 -15.40 -19.54 5.73
N LEU A 845 -15.50 -19.62 4.40
CA LEU A 845 -15.83 -20.83 3.64
C LEU A 845 -14.57 -21.40 2.96
N PRO A 846 -14.46 -22.73 2.77
CA PRO A 846 -13.34 -23.33 2.07
C PRO A 846 -13.22 -22.83 0.62
N GLY A 847 -12.16 -22.09 0.30
CA GLY A 847 -11.90 -21.56 -1.04
C GLY A 847 -12.59 -20.25 -1.39
N SER A 848 -12.97 -19.44 -0.39
CA SER A 848 -13.39 -18.03 -0.51
C SER A 848 -12.36 -17.14 0.18
N SER A 849 -12.28 -15.85 -0.18
CA SER A 849 -11.45 -14.88 0.54
C SER A 849 -11.93 -14.61 1.97
N GLY A 850 -13.12 -15.10 2.34
CA GLY A 850 -13.82 -14.80 3.60
C GLY A 850 -14.84 -13.69 3.42
N SER A 851 -15.97 -13.78 4.13
CA SER A 851 -17.12 -12.90 3.95
C SER A 851 -17.11 -11.71 4.90
N PRO A 852 -17.60 -10.53 4.44
CA PRO A 852 -17.70 -9.33 5.25
C PRO A 852 -18.80 -9.40 6.33
N ALA A 853 -18.74 -8.48 7.29
CA ALA A 853 -19.71 -8.34 8.37
C ALA A 853 -19.94 -6.88 8.76
N VAL A 854 -21.12 -6.58 9.32
CA VAL A 854 -21.46 -5.26 9.86
C VAL A 854 -21.81 -5.36 11.36
N GLY A 855 -21.31 -4.39 12.13
CA GLY A 855 -21.58 -4.29 13.56
C GLY A 855 -22.85 -3.48 13.83
N VAL A 856 -23.99 -4.14 14.04
CA VAL A 856 -25.24 -3.44 14.40
C VAL A 856 -25.20 -2.99 15.87
N PRO A 857 -25.17 -1.69 16.22
CA PRO A 857 -25.03 -1.26 17.61
C PRO A 857 -26.29 -1.52 18.44
N GLN A 858 -26.11 -1.80 19.73
CA GLN A 858 -27.16 -1.80 20.75
C GLN A 858 -26.62 -1.29 22.10
N PRO A 859 -27.47 -0.85 23.05
CA PRO A 859 -27.02 -0.53 24.40
C PRO A 859 -26.31 -1.70 25.09
N VAL A 860 -25.24 -1.40 25.84
CA VAL A 860 -24.47 -2.34 26.65
C VAL A 860 -24.26 -1.80 28.07
N PRO A 861 -24.16 -2.65 29.12
CA PRO A 861 -24.14 -4.12 29.08
C PRO A 861 -25.49 -4.74 28.65
N GLY A 862 -25.43 -5.77 27.80
CA GLY A 862 -26.60 -6.33 27.15
C GLY A 862 -26.40 -7.75 26.61
N ARG A 863 -27.38 -8.28 25.87
CA ARG A 863 -27.26 -9.60 25.23
C ARG A 863 -27.67 -9.53 23.77
N ARG A 864 -27.11 -10.41 22.95
CA ARG A 864 -27.51 -10.68 21.58
C ARG A 864 -27.52 -12.17 21.30
N THR A 865 -28.52 -12.66 20.59
CA THR A 865 -28.58 -14.04 20.10
C THR A 865 -28.21 -14.03 18.62
N LEU A 866 -27.05 -14.60 18.30
CA LEU A 866 -26.66 -14.83 16.92
C LEU A 866 -27.27 -16.15 16.41
N TYR A 867 -27.76 -16.13 15.19
CA TYR A 867 -28.10 -17.33 14.42
C TYR A 867 -27.12 -17.43 13.24
N LEU A 868 -26.14 -18.31 13.38
CA LEU A 868 -25.04 -18.49 12.43
C LEU A 868 -25.34 -19.67 11.50
N SER A 869 -25.10 -19.55 10.19
CA SER A 869 -25.17 -20.75 9.33
C SER A 869 -24.10 -21.78 9.71
N ALA A 870 -24.43 -23.06 9.57
CA ALA A 870 -23.58 -24.18 9.98
C ALA A 870 -23.45 -25.26 8.87
N ALA A 871 -23.64 -24.86 7.62
CA ALA A 871 -23.57 -25.70 6.43
C ALA A 871 -22.22 -25.53 5.68
N ASN A 872 -21.94 -26.42 4.72
CA ASN A 872 -20.86 -26.30 3.73
C ASN A 872 -19.44 -26.05 4.30
N GLY A 873 -19.18 -26.47 5.55
CA GLY A 873 -17.90 -26.27 6.22
C GLY A 873 -17.63 -24.84 6.68
N VAL A 874 -18.65 -23.97 6.73
CA VAL A 874 -18.49 -22.59 7.20
C VAL A 874 -17.94 -22.54 8.63
N SER A 875 -16.96 -21.68 8.82
CA SER A 875 -16.33 -21.38 10.10
C SER A 875 -16.46 -19.88 10.38
N TRP A 876 -16.51 -19.51 11.66
CA TRP A 876 -16.81 -18.14 12.08
C TRP A 876 -15.77 -17.59 13.06
N VAL A 877 -15.27 -16.38 12.81
CA VAL A 877 -14.66 -15.54 13.86
C VAL A 877 -15.75 -14.62 14.40
N LEU A 878 -15.86 -14.54 15.71
CA LEU A 878 -16.76 -13.60 16.41
C LEU A 878 -15.94 -12.52 17.12
N ASP A 879 -16.30 -11.27 16.85
CA ASP A 879 -15.68 -10.08 17.42
C ASP A 879 -16.74 -9.20 18.09
N PHE A 880 -16.33 -8.42 19.09
CA PHE A 880 -17.18 -7.46 19.78
C PHE A 880 -16.52 -6.08 19.80
N GLU A 881 -17.29 -5.06 19.41
CA GLU A 881 -16.91 -3.65 19.47
C GLU A 881 -17.78 -2.94 20.52
N GLN A 882 -17.13 -2.18 21.42
CA GLN A 882 -17.77 -1.21 22.33
C GLN A 882 -17.56 0.18 21.75
N TYR A 883 -18.63 0.96 21.69
CA TYR A 883 -18.64 2.31 21.13
C TYR A 883 -18.78 3.40 22.20
N GLY A 884 -18.20 4.56 21.91
CA GLY A 884 -18.21 5.76 22.73
C GLY A 884 -19.27 6.76 22.30
N ALA A 885 -18.82 7.99 22.02
CA ALA A 885 -19.60 8.97 21.28
C ALA A 885 -19.71 8.57 19.80
N GLU A 886 -20.60 9.26 19.08
CA GLU A 886 -20.58 9.30 17.62
C GLU A 886 -19.75 10.51 17.16
N ASP A 887 -19.15 10.42 15.98
CA ASP A 887 -18.47 11.55 15.32
C ASP A 887 -19.45 12.46 14.57
N GLU A 888 -18.95 13.42 13.79
CA GLU A 888 -19.77 14.52 13.25
C GLU A 888 -20.70 14.04 12.11
N GLU A 889 -20.34 12.94 11.45
CA GLU A 889 -21.21 12.22 10.50
C GLU A 889 -22.29 11.37 11.20
N GLY A 890 -22.04 10.97 12.45
CA GLY A 890 -22.88 10.05 13.22
C GLY A 890 -22.34 8.61 13.28
N PHE A 891 -21.08 8.34 12.90
CA PHE A 891 -20.48 7.02 13.03
C PHE A 891 -20.01 6.75 14.46
N PRO A 892 -20.16 5.52 14.98
CA PRO A 892 -19.82 5.21 16.36
C PRO A 892 -18.31 5.07 16.57
N LEU A 893 -17.70 5.95 17.37
CA LEU A 893 -16.27 5.89 17.69
C LEU A 893 -15.95 4.63 18.52
N LEU A 894 -14.94 3.87 18.08
CA LEU A 894 -14.54 2.62 18.70
C LEU A 894 -13.73 2.85 19.98
N ASP A 895 -14.27 2.39 21.11
CA ASP A 895 -13.69 2.56 22.44
C ASP A 895 -12.95 1.32 22.94
N ALA A 896 -13.43 0.12 22.56
CA ALA A 896 -12.73 -1.15 22.81
C ALA A 896 -13.16 -2.25 21.84
N TYR A 897 -12.25 -3.16 21.50
CA TYR A 897 -12.46 -4.27 20.56
C TYR A 897 -11.94 -5.58 21.15
N TYR A 898 -12.67 -6.69 20.95
CA TYR A 898 -12.32 -8.02 21.47
C TYR A 898 -12.65 -9.13 20.47
N THR A 899 -11.71 -10.06 20.26
CA THR A 899 -11.83 -11.13 19.26
C THR A 899 -11.72 -12.54 19.84
N THR A 900 -12.48 -13.47 19.25
CA THR A 900 -12.26 -14.92 19.42
C THR A 900 -11.00 -15.43 18.72
N GLY A 901 -10.42 -14.65 17.80
CA GLY A 901 -9.13 -14.83 17.13
C GLY A 901 -9.12 -15.91 16.05
N GLY A 902 -9.27 -17.17 16.47
CA GLY A 902 -9.33 -18.30 15.54
C GLY A 902 -10.75 -18.60 15.10
N SER A 903 -10.94 -18.88 13.81
CA SER A 903 -12.24 -19.24 13.23
C SER A 903 -12.76 -20.58 13.77
N ARG A 904 -14.07 -20.70 13.97
CA ARG A 904 -14.71 -21.86 14.64
C ARG A 904 -15.91 -22.38 13.86
N THR A 905 -15.93 -23.69 13.60
CA THR A 905 -17.11 -24.38 13.05
C THR A 905 -18.17 -24.51 14.15
N PHE A 906 -19.38 -24.03 13.89
CA PHE A 906 -20.53 -24.26 14.76
C PHE A 906 -21.41 -25.39 14.19
N LYS A 907 -22.09 -26.17 15.03
CA LYS A 907 -23.00 -27.24 14.59
C LYS A 907 -24.43 -26.74 14.56
N ALA A 908 -25.15 -27.05 13.48
CA ALA A 908 -26.55 -26.67 13.30
C ALA A 908 -27.44 -27.22 14.45
N GLY A 909 -28.47 -26.47 14.84
CA GLY A 909 -29.38 -26.82 15.93
C GLY A 909 -28.79 -26.79 17.35
N ARG A 910 -27.46 -26.75 17.51
CA ARG A 910 -26.83 -26.60 18.83
C ARG A 910 -26.90 -25.15 19.32
N THR A 911 -27.09 -25.00 20.63
CA THR A 911 -26.94 -23.71 21.34
C THR A 911 -25.56 -23.65 21.99
N TYR A 912 -24.92 -22.49 21.85
CA TYR A 912 -23.62 -22.12 22.40
C TYR A 912 -23.77 -20.85 23.24
N ALA A 913 -22.80 -20.58 24.10
CA ALA A 913 -22.72 -19.34 24.88
C ALA A 913 -21.35 -18.69 24.70
N GLN A 914 -21.35 -17.37 24.51
CA GLN A 914 -20.18 -16.52 24.32
C GLN A 914 -20.35 -15.28 25.21
N THR A 915 -19.25 -14.67 25.67
CA THR A 915 -19.31 -13.41 26.43
C THR A 915 -18.03 -12.62 26.22
N PHE A 916 -18.17 -11.35 25.88
CA PHE A 916 -17.06 -10.41 25.62
C PHE A 916 -17.05 -9.26 26.63
N ASN A 917 -15.90 -8.60 26.79
CA ASN A 917 -15.75 -7.34 27.52
C ASN A 917 -16.28 -7.37 28.98
N VAL A 918 -16.07 -8.50 29.65
CA VAL A 918 -16.30 -8.66 31.10
C VAL A 918 -14.96 -8.87 31.80
N GLY A 919 -14.81 -8.31 32.99
CA GLY A 919 -13.61 -8.48 33.83
C GLY A 919 -13.30 -9.95 34.18
N ILE A 920 -12.12 -10.25 34.69
CA ILE A 920 -11.03 -9.33 35.02
C ILE A 920 -10.11 -9.17 33.81
N PHE A 921 -9.79 -7.94 33.43
CA PHE A 921 -8.93 -7.67 32.27
C PHE A 921 -7.45 -7.80 32.65
N GLY A 922 -6.58 -8.21 31.72
CA GLY A 922 -5.16 -8.43 32.04
C GLY A 922 -4.30 -8.86 30.85
N PRO A 923 -2.95 -8.73 30.92
CA PRO A 923 -2.06 -9.01 29.79
C PRO A 923 -2.12 -10.49 29.37
N ARG A 924 -2.20 -10.76 28.05
CA ARG A 924 -2.40 -12.10 27.48
C ARG A 924 -1.22 -12.56 26.62
N ILE A 925 -0.56 -13.65 27.00
CA ILE A 925 0.54 -14.27 26.23
C ILE A 925 0.08 -15.62 25.68
N ALA A 926 -0.23 -15.70 24.39
CA ALA A 926 -0.61 -16.93 23.69
C ALA A 926 -0.31 -16.82 22.19
N GLY A 927 0.19 -17.87 21.54
CA GLY A 927 0.60 -17.82 20.12
C GLY A 927 1.69 -16.76 19.87
N SER A 928 1.49 -15.92 18.85
CA SER A 928 2.39 -14.81 18.49
C SER A 928 2.58 -13.77 19.62
N HIS A 929 1.56 -13.54 20.44
CA HIS A 929 1.50 -12.49 21.46
C HIS A 929 2.58 -12.61 22.54
N GLY A 930 3.31 -11.53 22.82
CA GLY A 930 4.36 -11.40 23.83
C GLY A 930 5.27 -10.20 23.56
N ILE A 931 6.37 -10.08 24.33
CA ILE A 931 7.46 -9.14 24.02
C ILE A 931 8.42 -9.82 23.03
N ARG A 932 8.95 -9.07 22.06
CA ARG A 932 9.67 -9.61 20.90
C ARG A 932 10.94 -8.81 20.59
N ARG A 933 11.93 -9.48 20.00
CA ARG A 933 13.25 -8.95 19.61
C ARG A 933 13.49 -9.28 18.14
N ASP A 934 13.57 -8.26 17.30
CA ASP A 934 13.83 -8.39 15.87
C ASP A 934 15.03 -7.53 15.47
N GLY A 935 16.17 -8.18 15.21
CA GLY A 935 17.41 -7.51 14.87
C GLY A 935 17.85 -6.54 15.98
N ALA A 936 17.84 -5.25 15.64
CA ALA A 936 18.19 -4.15 16.55
C ALA A 936 17.01 -3.67 17.42
N TYR A 937 15.77 -4.09 17.15
CA TYR A 937 14.57 -3.57 17.81
C TYR A 937 13.99 -4.53 18.85
N LEU A 938 13.36 -3.97 19.89
CA LEU A 938 12.50 -4.67 20.84
C LEU A 938 11.12 -4.03 20.78
N TYR A 939 10.05 -4.82 20.77
CA TYR A 939 8.67 -4.32 20.73
C TYR A 939 7.71 -5.22 21.51
N GLY A 940 6.57 -4.67 21.89
CA GLY A 940 5.45 -5.42 22.43
C GLY A 940 4.48 -5.86 21.34
N LEU A 941 3.88 -7.05 21.50
CA LEU A 941 2.70 -7.49 20.80
C LEU A 941 1.78 -8.16 21.83
N LEU A 942 1.18 -7.37 22.72
CA LEU A 942 0.67 -7.85 24.00
C LEU A 942 -0.69 -7.19 24.33
N PRO A 943 -1.82 -7.92 24.21
CA PRO A 943 -3.14 -7.42 24.58
C PRO A 943 -3.23 -7.16 26.08
N MET A 944 -2.93 -5.92 26.49
CA MET A 944 -2.87 -5.52 27.90
C MET A 944 -4.23 -5.63 28.60
N PHE A 945 -5.32 -5.34 27.89
CA PHE A 945 -6.69 -5.44 28.37
C PHE A 945 -7.48 -6.59 27.71
N ALA A 946 -6.86 -7.76 27.49
CA ALA A 946 -7.64 -8.95 27.13
C ALA A 946 -8.71 -9.26 28.19
N ASP A 947 -9.92 -9.66 27.80
CA ASP A 947 -11.05 -9.81 28.72
C ASP A 947 -10.92 -11.00 29.69
N GLY A 948 -11.84 -11.11 30.66
CA GLY A 948 -11.88 -12.19 31.66
C GLY A 948 -12.15 -13.59 31.13
N ARG A 949 -12.49 -13.72 29.84
CA ARG A 949 -12.60 -15.00 29.12
C ARG A 949 -11.35 -15.32 28.29
N GLY A 950 -10.41 -14.39 28.18
CA GLY A 950 -9.15 -14.56 27.47
C GLY A 950 -9.22 -14.23 25.99
N HIS A 951 -10.23 -13.47 25.55
CA HIS A 951 -10.26 -12.89 24.21
C HIS A 951 -9.12 -11.87 24.07
N ALA A 952 -8.40 -11.89 22.95
CA ALA A 952 -7.47 -10.81 22.63
C ALA A 952 -8.30 -9.54 22.37
N GLY A 953 -7.76 -8.38 22.72
CA GLY A 953 -8.50 -7.13 22.58
C GLY A 953 -7.67 -5.89 22.88
N ALA A 954 -8.18 -4.77 22.38
CA ALA A 954 -7.62 -3.43 22.49
C ALA A 954 -8.66 -2.48 23.12
N SER A 955 -8.20 -1.34 23.60
CA SER A 955 -9.02 -0.31 24.24
C SER A 955 -8.40 1.05 23.97
N VAL A 956 -9.20 2.10 23.91
CA VAL A 956 -8.67 3.46 24.06
C VAL A 956 -8.03 3.60 25.44
N TYR A 957 -6.97 4.41 25.53
CA TYR A 957 -6.22 4.67 26.76
C TYR A 957 -6.28 6.16 27.11
N GLU A 958 -6.49 6.46 28.38
CA GLU A 958 -6.41 7.83 28.91
C GLU A 958 -4.94 8.22 29.20
N LYS A 959 -4.12 7.23 29.59
CA LYS A 959 -2.69 7.41 29.81
C LYS A 959 -1.93 6.10 29.60
N VAL A 960 -0.79 6.19 28.93
CA VAL A 960 0.19 5.10 28.82
C VAL A 960 1.53 5.59 29.37
N THR A 961 2.29 4.71 30.03
CA THR A 961 3.67 4.99 30.41
C THR A 961 4.46 3.69 30.41
N THR A 962 5.24 3.48 29.35
CA THR A 962 6.17 2.35 29.20
C THR A 962 7.60 2.83 29.38
N THR A 963 8.41 2.05 30.08
CA THR A 963 9.82 2.34 30.37
C THR A 963 10.62 1.05 30.28
N LEU A 964 11.69 1.09 29.48
CA LEU A 964 12.67 0.01 29.38
C LEU A 964 13.91 0.39 30.17
N TYR A 965 14.37 -0.54 31.00
CA TYR A 965 15.65 -0.50 31.68
C TYR A 965 16.61 -1.53 31.07
N ARG A 966 17.89 -1.20 31.00
CA ARG A 966 18.99 -2.07 30.54
C ARG A 966 20.08 -2.08 31.61
N ASP A 967 20.47 -3.28 32.04
CA ASP A 967 21.45 -3.54 33.10
C ASP A 967 21.18 -2.77 34.42
N GLY A 968 19.89 -2.49 34.69
CA GLY A 968 19.40 -1.74 35.85
C GLY A 968 19.06 -0.27 35.57
N GLU A 969 19.75 0.38 34.64
CA GLU A 969 19.60 1.79 34.31
C GLU A 969 18.41 2.06 33.38
N LYS A 970 17.82 3.27 33.43
CA LYS A 970 16.70 3.67 32.58
C LYS A 970 17.20 3.93 31.15
N PHE A 971 16.85 3.06 30.21
CA PHE A 971 17.30 3.11 28.82
C PHE A 971 16.37 3.93 27.91
N ALA A 972 15.05 3.70 28.00
CA ALA A 972 14.05 4.40 27.18
C ALA A 972 12.71 4.53 27.91
N SER A 973 11.87 5.49 27.48
CA SER A 973 10.59 5.82 28.12
C SER A 973 9.66 6.48 27.10
N GLY A 974 8.36 6.17 27.13
CA GLY A 974 7.37 6.76 26.24
C GLY A 974 5.97 6.18 26.41
N GLU A 975 5.09 6.44 25.45
CA GLU A 975 3.65 6.11 25.51
C GLU A 975 3.29 4.85 24.69
N ASP A 976 4.26 3.97 24.42
CA ASP A 976 4.06 2.68 23.76
C ASP A 976 3.14 1.75 24.57
N ALA A 977 1.97 1.41 24.03
CA ALA A 977 0.98 0.55 24.66
C ALA A 977 1.31 -0.96 24.59
N LEU A 978 2.43 -1.33 23.96
CA LEU A 978 2.85 -2.71 23.66
C LEU A 978 1.92 -3.45 22.68
N ASP A 979 1.20 -2.72 21.84
CA ASP A 979 0.24 -3.23 20.86
C ASP A 979 0.85 -3.63 19.50
N GLY A 980 2.12 -3.26 19.26
CA GLY A 980 2.85 -3.49 18.01
C GLY A 980 3.24 -2.21 17.27
N SER A 981 2.76 -1.04 17.70
CA SER A 981 3.09 0.26 17.12
C SER A 981 4.49 0.76 17.52
N GLY A 982 4.88 0.63 18.78
CA GLY A 982 6.17 1.08 19.31
C GLY A 982 7.34 0.13 19.01
N ARG A 983 8.55 0.69 18.88
CA ARG A 983 9.81 -0.05 18.76
C ARG A 983 10.93 0.65 19.52
N PHE A 984 11.63 -0.08 20.38
CA PHE A 984 12.82 0.38 21.09
C PHE A 984 14.09 -0.10 20.36
N PRO A 985 14.92 0.79 19.80
CA PRO A 985 16.23 0.42 19.25
C PRO A 985 17.20 0.13 20.40
N LEU A 986 17.74 -1.10 20.47
CA LEU A 986 18.67 -1.54 21.53
C LEU A 986 20.02 -1.99 20.96
N PRO A 987 21.14 -1.77 21.69
CA PRO A 987 22.45 -2.29 21.33
C PRO A 987 22.46 -3.79 21.01
N ALA A 988 23.43 -4.22 20.21
CA ALA A 988 23.52 -5.61 19.78
C ALA A 988 23.99 -6.58 20.87
N GLY A 989 24.78 -6.09 21.84
CA GLY A 989 25.36 -6.90 22.91
C GLY A 989 24.33 -7.36 23.95
N ARG A 990 24.58 -8.56 24.49
CA ARG A 990 23.76 -9.20 25.54
C ARG A 990 23.68 -8.36 26.80
N ALA A 991 22.48 -8.27 27.36
CA ALA A 991 22.19 -7.48 28.56
C ALA A 991 20.96 -8.02 29.32
N ALA A 992 20.85 -7.63 30.58
CA ALA A 992 19.64 -7.80 31.37
C ALA A 992 18.68 -6.65 31.08
N TYR A 993 17.41 -6.95 30.84
CA TYR A 993 16.37 -5.97 30.57
C TYR A 993 15.25 -6.06 31.59
N ARG A 994 14.69 -4.91 31.97
CA ARG A 994 13.41 -4.81 32.68
C ARG A 994 12.49 -3.89 31.89
N LEU A 995 11.40 -4.41 31.33
CA LEU A 995 10.35 -3.60 30.70
C LEU A 995 9.22 -3.42 31.70
N THR A 996 8.87 -2.17 32.01
CA THR A 996 7.73 -1.80 32.87
C THR A 996 6.72 -0.99 32.08
N THR A 997 5.43 -1.24 32.25
CA THR A 997 4.34 -0.48 31.62
C THR A 997 3.21 -0.21 32.61
N SER A 998 2.51 0.91 32.41
CA SER A 998 1.28 1.29 33.11
C SER A 998 0.31 1.85 32.07
N LEU A 999 -0.88 1.28 31.97
CA LEU A 999 -1.96 1.77 31.10
C LEU A 999 -3.21 2.05 31.93
N THR A 1000 -3.84 3.20 31.70
CA THR A 1000 -5.06 3.67 32.40
C THR A 1000 -6.17 3.91 31.39
N ARG A 1001 -7.41 3.57 31.78
CA ARG A 1001 -8.66 3.85 31.05
C ARG A 1001 -9.52 4.78 31.89
N SER A 1002 -10.21 5.71 31.24
CA SER A 1002 -11.10 6.65 31.95
C SER A 1002 -12.31 5.93 32.55
N ALA A 1003 -12.82 6.44 33.67
CA ALA A 1003 -13.95 5.83 34.37
C ALA A 1003 -15.25 5.81 33.54
N GLY A 1004 -15.38 6.71 32.55
CA GLY A 1004 -16.49 6.71 31.59
C GLY A 1004 -16.36 5.63 30.50
N LEU A 1005 -15.14 5.21 30.18
CA LEU A 1005 -14.84 4.13 29.23
C LEU A 1005 -15.02 2.75 29.87
N ALA A 1006 -14.34 2.51 30.99
CA ALA A 1006 -14.41 1.25 31.72
C ALA A 1006 -14.02 1.45 33.18
N ARG A 1007 -14.95 1.19 34.10
CA ARG A 1007 -14.69 1.21 35.55
C ARG A 1007 -13.87 0.01 36.00
N ALA A 1008 -14.19 -1.19 35.51
CA ALA A 1008 -13.55 -2.43 35.95
C ALA A 1008 -12.22 -2.66 35.24
N SER A 1009 -11.18 -2.97 36.01
CA SER A 1009 -9.77 -2.95 35.55
C SER A 1009 -9.45 -1.57 34.96
N SER A 1010 -9.45 -0.55 35.81
CA SER A 1010 -9.25 0.87 35.47
C SER A 1010 -7.82 1.15 35.00
N ARG A 1011 -6.85 0.53 35.68
CA ARG A 1011 -5.42 0.61 35.37
C ARG A 1011 -4.77 -0.77 35.46
N ILE A 1012 -3.82 -1.03 34.57
CA ILE A 1012 -2.98 -2.22 34.59
C ILE A 1012 -1.52 -1.80 34.61
N ASP A 1013 -0.81 -2.20 35.65
CA ASP A 1013 0.66 -2.15 35.71
C ASP A 1013 1.22 -3.54 35.38
N ALA A 1014 2.29 -3.59 34.60
CA ALA A 1014 3.05 -4.83 34.39
C ALA A 1014 4.55 -4.56 34.32
N SER A 1015 5.33 -5.55 34.74
CA SER A 1015 6.80 -5.52 34.72
C SER A 1015 7.33 -6.90 34.34
N TRP A 1016 8.32 -6.95 33.46
CA TRP A 1016 8.99 -8.17 33.00
C TRP A 1016 10.50 -7.99 33.10
N THR A 1017 11.21 -8.96 33.69
CA THR A 1017 12.67 -9.05 33.58
C THR A 1017 13.05 -10.21 32.65
N PHE A 1018 14.04 -10.02 31.79
CA PHE A 1018 14.55 -11.04 30.88
C PHE A 1018 15.96 -10.68 30.37
N THR A 1019 16.73 -11.67 29.90
CA THR A 1019 18.00 -11.44 29.18
C THR A 1019 17.75 -11.41 27.67
N SER A 1020 18.43 -10.53 26.92
CA SER A 1020 18.32 -10.47 25.45
C SER A 1020 19.60 -9.94 24.78
N GLU A 1021 19.73 -10.17 23.48
CA GLU A 1021 20.82 -9.71 22.60
C GLU A 1021 20.30 -9.47 21.16
N LYS A 1022 21.14 -9.14 20.19
CA LYS A 1022 20.70 -9.04 18.77
C LYS A 1022 20.29 -10.41 18.24
N THR A 1023 19.09 -10.49 17.67
CA THR A 1023 18.57 -11.69 17.03
C THR A 1023 18.78 -11.63 15.51
N ALA A 1024 18.91 -12.79 14.86
CA ALA A 1024 18.99 -12.89 13.39
C ALA A 1024 17.61 -12.90 12.70
N ARG A 1025 16.53 -13.00 13.49
CA ARG A 1025 15.12 -13.02 13.08
C ARG A 1025 14.25 -12.62 14.27
N ASP A 1026 13.05 -12.12 14.02
CA ASP A 1026 12.03 -11.87 15.04
C ASP A 1026 11.85 -13.08 15.99
N THR A 1027 12.13 -12.86 17.27
CA THR A 1027 12.19 -13.88 18.32
C THR A 1027 11.40 -13.41 19.53
N LYS A 1028 10.60 -14.30 20.12
CA LYS A 1028 9.81 -14.04 21.33
C LYS A 1028 10.70 -14.09 22.58
N MET A 1029 10.57 -13.11 23.46
CA MET A 1029 11.32 -13.04 24.72
C MET A 1029 10.72 -13.97 25.80
N PRO A 1030 11.53 -14.46 26.76
CA PRO A 1030 11.09 -15.39 27.81
C PRO A 1030 10.33 -14.66 28.93
N VAL A 1031 9.19 -14.06 28.57
CA VAL A 1031 8.36 -13.27 29.48
C VAL A 1031 7.07 -14.00 29.86
N SER A 1032 6.52 -13.68 31.03
CA SER A 1032 5.35 -14.36 31.60
C SER A 1032 4.25 -13.38 32.00
N THR A 1033 3.02 -13.87 32.16
CA THR A 1033 1.89 -13.10 32.70
C THR A 1033 0.99 -14.00 33.53
N VAL A 1034 0.21 -13.42 34.42
CA VAL A 1034 -0.76 -14.13 35.26
C VAL A 1034 -2.16 -13.59 34.94
N ARG A 1035 -3.04 -14.51 34.56
CA ARG A 1035 -4.41 -14.23 34.14
C ARG A 1035 -5.40 -14.63 35.23
N PHE A 1036 -6.28 -13.70 35.59
CA PHE A 1036 -7.38 -13.95 36.52
C PHE A 1036 -8.69 -14.23 35.75
N GLY A 1037 -9.41 -15.28 36.17
CA GLY A 1037 -10.69 -15.69 35.59
C GLY A 1037 -11.80 -15.68 36.63
N ALA A 1038 -12.77 -14.78 36.46
CA ALA A 1038 -13.85 -14.52 37.42
C ALA A 1038 -15.23 -14.82 36.80
N PRO A 1039 -15.61 -16.11 36.63
CA PRO A 1039 -16.82 -16.51 35.90
C PRO A 1039 -18.15 -16.16 36.58
N PHE A 1040 -18.10 -15.57 37.78
CA PHE A 1040 -19.23 -15.14 38.60
C PHE A 1040 -19.64 -13.67 38.35
N LEU A 1041 -18.89 -12.92 37.54
CA LEU A 1041 -19.18 -11.51 37.26
C LEU A 1041 -20.37 -11.34 36.32
N GLY A 1042 -21.12 -10.25 36.55
CA GLY A 1042 -22.13 -9.75 35.61
C GLY A 1042 -21.50 -9.11 34.38
N LEU A 1043 -22.35 -8.74 33.41
CA LEU A 1043 -21.92 -8.07 32.16
C LEU A 1043 -21.38 -6.65 32.43
N ASP A 1044 -21.83 -6.04 33.52
CA ASP A 1044 -21.33 -4.82 34.15
C ASP A 1044 -19.94 -4.99 34.82
N SER A 1045 -19.40 -6.22 34.85
CA SER A 1045 -18.22 -6.60 35.63
C SER A 1045 -18.37 -6.41 37.14
N THR A 1046 -19.59 -6.62 37.69
CA THR A 1046 -19.81 -6.64 39.15
C THR A 1046 -20.05 -8.05 39.71
N ALA A 1047 -19.75 -8.23 41.01
CA ALA A 1047 -20.10 -9.41 41.80
C ALA A 1047 -21.09 -9.05 42.93
N PRO A 1048 -21.94 -9.97 43.40
CA PRO A 1048 -22.74 -9.74 44.61
C PRO A 1048 -21.88 -9.34 45.81
N ALA A 1049 -22.25 -8.27 46.50
CA ALA A 1049 -21.46 -7.67 47.56
C ALA A 1049 -21.27 -8.58 48.79
N GLY A 1050 -20.08 -8.57 49.38
CA GLY A 1050 -19.79 -9.20 50.67
C GLY A 1050 -19.92 -10.73 50.75
N GLY A 1051 -20.17 -11.43 49.65
CA GLY A 1051 -20.16 -12.90 49.57
C GLY A 1051 -18.74 -13.48 49.46
N ARG A 1052 -18.62 -14.79 49.23
CA ARG A 1052 -17.35 -15.46 48.89
C ARG A 1052 -17.33 -15.80 47.40
N ALA A 1053 -16.23 -15.49 46.72
CA ALA A 1053 -16.05 -15.80 45.30
C ALA A 1053 -14.68 -16.43 45.04
N THR A 1054 -14.61 -17.29 44.02
CA THR A 1054 -13.41 -18.05 43.65
C THR A 1054 -12.90 -17.59 42.29
N VAL A 1055 -11.70 -17.03 42.28
CA VAL A 1055 -11.01 -16.53 41.09
C VAL A 1055 -10.01 -17.58 40.63
N ARG A 1056 -10.07 -17.96 39.36
CA ARG A 1056 -9.07 -18.84 38.72
C ARG A 1056 -7.81 -18.05 38.41
N VAL A 1057 -6.65 -18.70 38.51
CA VAL A 1057 -5.33 -18.12 38.24
C VAL A 1057 -4.62 -19.00 37.20
N THR A 1058 -4.24 -18.40 36.07
CA THR A 1058 -3.56 -19.09 34.97
C THR A 1058 -2.25 -18.38 34.65
N VAL A 1059 -1.12 -19.07 34.77
CA VAL A 1059 0.18 -18.58 34.28
C VAL A 1059 0.27 -18.78 32.76
N GLN A 1060 0.80 -17.79 32.05
CA GLN A 1060 1.03 -17.80 30.61
C GLN A 1060 2.45 -17.30 30.31
N GLY A 1061 3.01 -17.69 29.16
CA GLY A 1061 4.37 -17.35 28.77
C GLY A 1061 5.41 -18.32 29.33
N ALA A 1062 6.64 -17.84 29.55
CA ALA A 1062 7.79 -18.70 29.86
C ALA A 1062 7.61 -19.57 31.14
N ALA A 1063 6.97 -19.04 32.18
CA ALA A 1063 6.72 -19.73 33.44
C ALA A 1063 5.52 -20.70 33.42
N ALA A 1064 4.94 -21.01 32.26
CA ALA A 1064 3.80 -21.92 32.17
C ALA A 1064 4.20 -23.40 32.38
N GLY A 1065 3.27 -24.19 32.93
CA GLY A 1065 3.48 -25.62 33.17
C GLY A 1065 4.67 -25.90 34.10
N ASP A 1066 5.45 -26.91 33.77
CA ASP A 1066 6.57 -27.38 34.60
C ASP A 1066 7.74 -26.40 34.68
N ASN A 1067 7.72 -25.28 33.94
CA ASN A 1067 8.76 -24.25 34.02
C ASN A 1067 8.49 -23.19 35.10
N LEU A 1068 7.35 -23.28 35.81
CA LEU A 1068 7.05 -22.44 36.97
C LEU A 1068 8.05 -22.70 38.12
N ARG A 1069 8.59 -21.62 38.72
CA ARG A 1069 9.40 -21.69 39.95
C ARG A 1069 8.66 -21.15 41.16
N SER A 1070 7.96 -20.02 41.02
CA SER A 1070 7.12 -19.45 42.09
C SER A 1070 5.96 -18.64 41.52
N LEU A 1071 4.86 -18.58 42.29
CA LEU A 1071 3.67 -17.79 42.02
C LEU A 1071 3.09 -17.28 43.34
N SER A 1072 3.19 -15.97 43.58
CA SER A 1072 2.51 -15.27 44.66
C SER A 1072 1.35 -14.43 44.10
N VAL A 1073 0.23 -14.38 44.81
CA VAL A 1073 -0.98 -13.66 44.41
C VAL A 1073 -1.51 -12.88 45.59
N TYR A 1074 -1.87 -11.62 45.35
CA TYR A 1074 -2.30 -10.69 46.38
C TYR A 1074 -3.64 -10.03 46.02
N VAL A 1075 -4.43 -9.73 47.05
CA VAL A 1075 -5.72 -9.04 46.96
C VAL A 1075 -5.63 -7.74 47.77
N SER A 1076 -6.24 -6.67 47.25
CA SER A 1076 -6.37 -5.39 47.95
C SER A 1076 -7.77 -4.81 47.80
N GLY A 1077 -8.33 -4.25 48.88
CA GLY A 1077 -9.61 -3.55 48.89
C GLY A 1077 -9.52 -2.02 48.77
N ASP A 1078 -8.29 -1.48 48.76
CA ASP A 1078 -7.99 -0.04 48.71
C ASP A 1078 -6.90 0.34 47.67
N GLY A 1079 -6.37 -0.65 46.94
CA GLY A 1079 -5.26 -0.52 46.00
C GLY A 1079 -3.88 -0.33 46.64
N ARG A 1080 -3.81 -0.17 47.97
CA ARG A 1080 -2.61 0.25 48.72
C ARG A 1080 -2.08 -0.86 49.63
N LYS A 1081 -2.97 -1.49 50.41
CA LYS A 1081 -2.65 -2.56 51.34
C LYS A 1081 -2.96 -3.90 50.68
N TRP A 1082 -1.92 -4.72 50.51
CA TRP A 1082 -1.96 -5.97 49.77
C TRP A 1082 -1.82 -7.16 50.70
N THR A 1083 -2.75 -8.12 50.62
CA THR A 1083 -2.75 -9.36 51.40
C THR A 1083 -2.53 -10.54 50.47
N GLU A 1084 -1.53 -11.37 50.73
CA GLU A 1084 -1.27 -12.59 49.95
C GLU A 1084 -2.38 -13.63 50.16
N VAL A 1085 -2.73 -14.36 49.10
CA VAL A 1085 -3.77 -15.40 49.11
C VAL A 1085 -3.25 -16.72 48.56
N ALA A 1086 -3.46 -17.80 49.31
CA ALA A 1086 -2.99 -19.13 48.95
C ALA A 1086 -3.73 -19.67 47.71
N VAL A 1087 -3.03 -19.71 46.56
CA VAL A 1087 -3.54 -20.33 45.33
C VAL A 1087 -3.51 -21.86 45.47
N ARG A 1088 -4.70 -22.49 45.48
CA ARG A 1088 -4.85 -23.96 45.57
C ARG A 1088 -5.53 -24.47 44.31
N LYS A 1089 -4.93 -25.47 43.65
CA LYS A 1089 -5.41 -26.08 42.38
C LYS A 1089 -5.70 -25.04 41.27
N GLY A 1090 -4.89 -23.98 41.17
CA GLY A 1090 -5.07 -22.92 40.16
C GLY A 1090 -6.20 -21.93 40.44
N ALA A 1091 -6.62 -21.77 41.70
CA ALA A 1091 -7.60 -20.75 42.10
C ALA A 1091 -7.36 -20.26 43.53
N PHE A 1092 -7.93 -19.11 43.89
CA PHE A 1092 -8.06 -18.64 45.28
C PHE A 1092 -9.49 -18.19 45.54
N THR A 1093 -9.89 -18.17 46.82
CA THR A 1093 -11.20 -17.70 47.25
C THR A 1093 -11.03 -16.52 48.20
N HIS A 1094 -11.75 -15.43 47.95
CA HIS A 1094 -11.77 -14.26 48.83
C HIS A 1094 -13.19 -13.74 49.05
N ARG A 1095 -13.35 -12.73 49.91
CA ARG A 1095 -14.62 -12.00 50.07
C ARG A 1095 -14.77 -11.00 48.93
N THR A 1096 -15.93 -10.95 48.28
CA THR A 1096 -16.23 -9.90 47.30
C THR A 1096 -16.30 -8.53 48.00
N PRO A 1097 -15.93 -7.44 47.31
CA PRO A 1097 -16.04 -6.10 47.88
C PRO A 1097 -17.48 -5.72 48.21
N ALA A 1098 -17.67 -4.69 49.03
CA ALA A 1098 -18.99 -4.12 49.31
C ALA A 1098 -19.58 -3.42 48.07
N ALA A 1099 -20.88 -3.15 48.08
CA ALA A 1099 -21.56 -2.45 46.99
C ALA A 1099 -20.86 -1.11 46.67
N GLY A 1100 -20.58 -0.87 45.38
CA GLY A 1100 -19.87 0.31 44.89
C GLY A 1100 -18.37 0.37 45.22
N LYS A 1101 -17.82 -0.57 46.00
CA LYS A 1101 -16.37 -0.71 46.23
C LYS A 1101 -15.75 -1.67 45.23
N SER A 1102 -14.46 -1.48 44.95
CA SER A 1102 -13.69 -2.34 44.06
C SER A 1102 -12.83 -3.35 44.84
N VAL A 1103 -12.22 -4.27 44.10
CA VAL A 1103 -11.10 -5.09 44.56
C VAL A 1103 -10.01 -5.05 43.49
N SER A 1104 -8.75 -4.93 43.92
CA SER A 1104 -7.57 -4.94 43.05
C SER A 1104 -6.78 -6.24 43.25
N LEU A 1105 -6.15 -6.75 42.18
CA LEU A 1105 -5.39 -8.00 42.19
C LEU A 1105 -3.95 -7.78 41.72
N ARG A 1106 -2.99 -8.45 42.37
CA ARG A 1106 -1.58 -8.48 41.95
C ARG A 1106 -1.11 -9.92 41.89
N ALA A 1107 -0.23 -10.22 40.96
CA ALA A 1107 0.49 -11.49 40.90
C ALA A 1107 1.95 -11.29 40.55
N GLU A 1108 2.79 -12.16 41.09
CA GLU A 1108 4.22 -12.22 40.88
C GLU A 1108 4.59 -13.65 40.51
N VAL A 1109 5.27 -13.81 39.39
CA VAL A 1109 5.65 -15.11 38.84
C VAL A 1109 7.12 -15.12 38.47
N THR A 1110 7.79 -16.23 38.76
CA THR A 1110 9.19 -16.47 38.35
C THR A 1110 9.28 -17.83 37.67
N ASP A 1111 10.04 -17.92 36.57
CA ASP A 1111 10.36 -19.19 35.92
C ASP A 1111 11.64 -19.85 36.49
N LYS A 1112 11.95 -21.07 36.05
CA LYS A 1112 13.15 -21.79 36.48
C LYS A 1112 14.47 -21.19 35.96
N GLN A 1113 14.43 -20.29 34.98
CA GLN A 1113 15.60 -19.58 34.46
C GLN A 1113 15.84 -18.24 35.19
N GLY A 1114 14.89 -17.81 36.03
CA GLY A 1114 14.99 -16.59 36.83
C GLY A 1114 14.38 -15.35 36.18
N ASN A 1115 13.68 -15.48 35.05
CA ASN A 1115 12.91 -14.37 34.49
C ASN A 1115 11.70 -14.13 35.41
N THR A 1116 11.52 -12.88 35.86
CA THR A 1116 10.41 -12.49 36.75
C THR A 1116 9.36 -11.71 35.99
N SER A 1117 8.11 -11.79 36.43
CA SER A 1117 7.02 -10.96 35.91
C SER A 1117 6.03 -10.58 37.01
N THR A 1118 5.66 -9.31 37.06
CA THR A 1118 4.66 -8.76 37.99
C THR A 1118 3.52 -8.17 37.18
N VAL A 1119 2.28 -8.44 37.59
CA VAL A 1119 1.07 -7.84 37.01
C VAL A 1119 0.18 -7.34 38.13
N THR A 1120 -0.22 -6.07 38.09
CA THR A 1120 -1.19 -5.47 39.02
C THR A 1120 -2.35 -4.89 38.24
N ILE A 1121 -3.57 -5.26 38.61
CA ILE A 1121 -4.83 -4.84 37.98
C ILE A 1121 -5.62 -4.11 39.06
N HIS A 1122 -5.69 -2.78 38.91
CA HIS A 1122 -6.44 -1.89 39.80
C HIS A 1122 -7.92 -1.92 39.45
N ASP A 1123 -8.78 -1.88 40.46
CA ASP A 1123 -10.24 -1.96 40.33
C ASP A 1123 -10.73 -3.17 39.50
N ALA A 1124 -10.03 -4.30 39.60
CA ALA A 1124 -10.24 -5.53 38.83
C ALA A 1124 -11.72 -5.90 38.62
N TYR A 1125 -12.56 -5.76 39.66
CA TYR A 1125 -14.02 -5.73 39.56
C TYR A 1125 -14.67 -5.01 40.77
N PHE A 1126 -15.98 -4.74 40.69
CA PHE A 1126 -16.76 -4.04 41.72
C PHE A 1126 -17.82 -4.92 42.42
N GLY A 1127 -18.25 -4.52 43.62
CA GLY A 1127 -19.43 -5.08 44.29
C GLY A 1127 -20.72 -4.41 43.82
N ARG A 1128 -21.79 -5.20 43.67
CA ARG A 1128 -23.19 -4.76 43.56
C ARG A 1128 -24.01 -5.27 44.75
#